data_AF-A0AAV6R415-F1
#
_entry.id   AF-A0AAV6R415-F1
#
_cell.length_a   1.000
_cell.length_b   1.000
_cell.length_c   1.000
_cell.angle_alpha   90.00
_cell.angle_beta   90.00
_cell.angle_gamma   90.00
#
_symmetry.space_group_name_H-M   'P 1'
#
loop_
_entity.id
_entity.type
_entity.pdbx_description
1 polymer ?
#
loop_
_entity_poly.entity_id
_entity_poly.type
_entity_poly.pdbx_seq_one_letter_code
_entity_poly.pdbx_strand_id
1 'polypeptide(L)'
;MRLVLPNPGLDLRILSYDDLERMDKEEASDRPKWDNKAQYILTCVGCCIGIGNVWRFPYLCQSHGGGAFLIPYLFLLVLEGMPLLLLEFAIGQRLRKGSVGVWRSISPYLTGIGIASMLVSLLVALYYNTLIAWIMWYFFNSFQSPLPWTQCPLNENGTGFVPECQESSTVDYFFYRVTLNSTASIADSGGIHWPIVVCLFAAWSVICLCYMQGIGTSGKAVYVTAILPYVVLAIFLVRGLTLKGALNGVKFLFTPDVDELLQASTWLDAGAQVFYAFSIAWGGLISFSSYNPVHNNCMQDAVMLTAVTGMTSIFAATVTYTIIGFRATEKYDNCVSQNIVTMINAFDLHEDNITTSNYEAAYNRLNSSYPDIVLGLDIKTCDMHTFLSEGVEGTGMAFIVFAEAITKMPGSPFWSVLFFFMLLCLGISSLFANIEGVVVPLRDLNVFPKKWPQEAVTGTTCFLAFIISLVFAQRSGLYWVTLFDNFAGSIPLLTIGFFELIAVVHIYGIDRLNEDLKFMIGYKPSIFWQITWRFISPVIILVILVFYMVIQAQEELTHLVWDPSSENFPSLASIPYPSWERPQWDNKVQYLLTCIGFAVGFGNIWRFPYLCQIYGGGAFLIPYLIALVFEGLPLLYLELAIGQRLRKGSIGAWSAISPLLGGIGIASMVVSFLICVFYNTIMAWVLWYFINSFRNPLPWRHCPLQDNSTGDSEECEKSTAVNYFWYRKTLDITPNIETNGSMQWWIVMCLASAWCVVYICFIKGIKSMGKAVYVTSTFPYLVLTVFLIRGLTLPGATDGLLYLLSPDWKILKNPRVWLDAATQIFFSLSVAFGGLIAFASYNEEKNNCERDTLIVGLLNSATSLYASIPIFSILGFKANSVFNACLQENILALTNHFELSDQNITVDNYEHWVKNLTQTEVASLHLRHCDLKTFLDQSVSGTGLAFIVFTEAVIEMPGSQVWAVLFFIMLFSLGLSTMFGNLEGVLTPINDLKLVPKCIPKELVTAIVCLIAFLTALIFTMGSGNYWLEVFNSYVGSVPLLIIATMEIIGASYVRGMKTFSEDIQFMTGKKPNIFWRACWMVISPLLLILVMIAYVVVEVQQHLSYSAWNPAYELFPQSEMKPYPDWVCAIIVLLCVVPVLSIPMVPIYKLICHGLKRSSVPPEHNPYCIDT
;
A
#
# COMPACT_ATOMS: atom_id res chain seq x y z
N MET A 1 8.30 -21.15 29.85
CA MET A 1 8.92 -21.75 28.65
C MET A 1 10.25 -21.06 28.37
N ARG A 2 11.36 -21.78 28.32
CA ARG A 2 12.68 -21.24 27.92
C ARG A 2 12.75 -21.17 26.39
N LEU A 3 12.29 -20.06 25.80
CA LEU A 3 12.61 -19.72 24.42
C LEU A 3 14.00 -19.07 24.40
N VAL A 4 15.06 -19.88 24.41
CA VAL A 4 16.44 -19.42 24.18
C VAL A 4 16.94 -20.13 22.92
N LEU A 5 17.39 -19.36 21.94
CA LEU A 5 17.92 -19.90 20.69
C LEU A 5 19.34 -20.44 20.93
N PRO A 6 19.67 -21.66 20.45
CA PRO A 6 21.03 -22.17 20.58
C PRO A 6 21.99 -21.33 19.72
N ASN A 7 23.01 -20.75 20.34
CA ASN A 7 24.01 -19.91 19.68
C ASN A 7 25.42 -20.53 19.78
N PRO A 8 25.80 -21.41 18.85
CA PRO A 8 27.06 -22.14 18.94
C PRO A 8 28.28 -21.21 18.79
N GLY A 9 29.32 -21.49 19.58
CA GLY A 9 30.58 -20.75 19.54
C GLY A 9 30.53 -19.35 20.15
N LEU A 10 29.51 -19.01 20.95
CA LEU A 10 29.43 -17.72 21.64
C LEU A 10 30.63 -17.50 22.58
N ASP A 11 30.97 -18.49 23.40
CA ASP A 11 32.07 -18.39 24.37
C ASP A 11 33.45 -18.21 23.73
N LEU A 12 33.61 -18.57 22.44
CA LEU A 12 34.84 -18.33 21.66
C LEU A 12 34.92 -16.90 21.09
N ARG A 13 33.80 -16.18 21.04
CA ARG A 13 33.71 -14.83 20.43
C ARG A 13 33.73 -13.70 21.46
N ILE A 14 33.31 -13.98 22.70
CA ILE A 14 33.27 -13.02 23.80
C ILE A 14 34.43 -13.27 24.76
N LEU A 15 34.82 -12.23 25.49
CA LEU A 15 35.86 -12.33 26.51
C LEU A 15 35.35 -13.13 27.71
N SER A 16 36.21 -14.02 28.24
CA SER A 16 35.96 -14.70 29.51
C SER A 16 36.08 -13.73 30.70
N TYR A 17 35.62 -14.12 31.88
CA TYR A 17 35.74 -13.26 33.07
C TYR A 17 37.20 -13.03 33.47
N ASP A 18 38.05 -14.06 33.38
CA ASP A 18 39.48 -13.93 33.68
C ASP A 18 40.19 -13.01 32.68
N ASP A 19 39.84 -13.10 31.39
CA ASP A 19 40.37 -12.20 30.36
C ASP A 19 39.97 -10.74 30.62
N LEU A 20 38.73 -10.50 31.05
CA LEU A 20 38.25 -9.15 31.39
C LEU A 20 39.01 -8.54 32.56
N GLU A 21 39.23 -9.30 33.64
CA GLU A 21 40.02 -8.83 34.78
C GLU A 21 41.47 -8.56 34.41
N ARG A 22 42.03 -9.38 33.52
CA ARG A 22 43.39 -9.21 32.99
C ARG A 22 43.49 -7.97 32.12
N MET A 23 42.58 -7.77 31.19
CA MET A 23 42.56 -6.59 30.29
C MET A 23 42.38 -5.28 31.06
N ASP A 24 41.55 -5.25 32.11
CA ASP A 24 41.38 -4.02 32.92
C ASP A 24 42.68 -3.62 33.65
N LYS A 25 43.56 -4.61 33.95
CA LYS A 25 44.88 -4.43 34.58
C LYS A 25 46.01 -4.18 33.57
N GLU A 26 46.03 -4.87 32.43
CA GLU A 26 47.16 -4.89 31.47
C GLU A 26 46.98 -3.94 30.27
N GLU A 27 45.77 -3.71 29.75
CA GLU A 27 45.53 -2.92 28.51
C GLU A 27 45.22 -1.42 28.79
N ALA A 28 45.88 -0.83 29.77
CA ALA A 28 45.62 0.57 30.14
C ALA A 28 46.07 1.61 29.09
N SER A 29 46.88 1.25 28.08
CA SER A 29 47.50 2.20 27.14
C SER A 29 46.77 2.40 25.81
N ASP A 30 46.05 1.40 25.30
CA ASP A 30 45.66 1.37 23.88
C ASP A 30 44.21 1.84 23.61
N ARG A 31 43.40 1.97 24.67
CA ARG A 31 41.99 2.37 24.58
C ARG A 31 41.70 3.63 25.42
N PRO A 32 40.91 4.59 24.92
CA PRO A 32 40.50 5.75 25.70
C PRO A 32 39.70 5.34 26.95
N LYS A 33 39.92 6.03 28.06
CA LYS A 33 39.23 5.86 29.34
C LYS A 33 38.66 7.20 29.78
N TRP A 34 37.63 7.15 30.63
CA TRP A 34 37.12 8.32 31.31
C TRP A 34 38.10 8.80 32.38
N ASP A 35 38.31 10.11 32.48
CA ASP A 35 39.17 10.72 33.51
C ASP A 35 38.57 10.50 34.91
N ASN A 36 37.24 10.59 35.01
CA ASN A 36 36.49 10.36 36.23
C ASN A 36 35.04 9.97 35.95
N LYS A 37 34.35 9.48 36.98
CA LYS A 37 32.94 9.05 36.88
C LYS A 37 31.98 10.19 36.53
N ALA A 38 32.25 11.41 37.00
CA ALA A 38 31.39 12.56 36.72
C ALA A 38 31.41 12.94 35.24
N GLN A 39 32.55 12.81 34.57
CA GLN A 39 32.70 13.03 33.12
C GLN A 39 31.81 12.08 32.32
N TYR A 40 31.81 10.79 32.68
CA TYR A 40 30.92 9.79 32.08
C TYR A 40 29.44 10.17 32.28
N ILE A 41 29.03 10.41 33.53
CA ILE A 41 27.62 10.73 33.84
C ILE A 41 27.17 12.01 33.14
N LEU A 42 27.97 13.08 33.16
CA LEU A 42 27.63 14.33 32.47
C LEU A 42 27.55 14.14 30.95
N THR A 43 28.36 13.24 30.38
CA THR A 43 28.30 12.95 28.94
C THR A 43 27.01 12.22 28.60
N CYS A 44 26.61 11.23 29.41
CA CYS A 44 25.32 10.55 29.25
C CYS A 44 24.14 11.50 29.48
N VAL A 45 24.20 12.38 30.49
CA VAL A 45 23.19 13.41 30.73
C VAL A 45 23.10 14.37 29.54
N GLY A 46 24.23 14.84 29.00
CA GLY A 46 24.25 15.72 27.82
C GLY A 46 23.78 15.04 26.52
N CYS A 47 23.88 13.72 26.44
CA CYS A 47 23.31 12.90 25.36
C CYS A 47 21.78 12.88 25.46
N CYS A 48 21.25 12.44 26.61
CA CYS A 48 19.81 12.31 26.84
C CYS A 48 19.09 13.67 26.90
N ILE A 49 19.80 14.71 27.32
CA ILE A 49 19.22 16.04 27.51
C ILE A 49 19.62 16.92 26.34
N GLY A 50 18.80 16.83 25.29
CA GLY A 50 18.95 17.64 24.09
C GLY A 50 17.86 18.69 23.92
N ILE A 51 17.88 19.31 22.74
CA ILE A 51 16.96 20.38 22.37
C ILE A 51 15.49 19.91 22.33
N GLY A 52 15.27 18.61 22.10
CA GLY A 52 13.95 17.99 22.15
C GLY A 52 13.23 18.16 23.50
N ASN A 53 13.95 18.24 24.62
CA ASN A 53 13.30 18.47 25.93
C ASN A 53 12.82 19.91 26.11
N VAL A 54 13.35 20.85 25.33
CA VAL A 54 13.02 22.29 25.44
C VAL A 54 11.90 22.70 24.48
N TRP A 55 11.84 22.14 23.27
CA TRP A 55 10.76 22.48 22.32
C TRP A 55 9.79 21.34 22.01
N ARG A 56 10.25 20.08 21.91
CA ARG A 56 9.42 18.98 21.39
C ARG A 56 8.54 18.43 22.50
N PHE A 57 9.12 18.21 23.67
CA PHE A 57 8.40 17.73 24.83
C PHE A 57 7.28 18.69 25.27
N PRO A 58 7.50 20.02 25.41
CA PRO A 58 6.40 20.94 25.74
C PRO A 58 5.33 21.03 24.66
N TYR A 59 5.71 20.94 23.37
CA TYR A 59 4.75 20.89 22.28
C TYR A 59 3.87 19.63 22.34
N LEU A 60 4.47 18.45 22.56
CA LEU A 60 3.72 17.20 22.70
C LEU A 60 2.81 17.19 23.93
N CYS A 61 3.25 17.81 25.03
CA CYS A 61 2.36 18.07 26.17
C CYS A 61 1.16 18.93 25.74
N GLN A 62 1.39 19.99 24.96
CA GLN A 62 0.33 20.89 24.53
C GLN A 62 -0.68 20.23 23.58
N SER A 63 -0.19 19.46 22.61
CA SER A 63 -1.03 18.81 21.59
C SER A 63 -1.88 17.67 22.15
N HIS A 64 -1.41 16.99 23.20
CA HIS A 64 -2.04 15.79 23.77
C HIS A 64 -2.62 16.05 25.18
N GLY A 65 -3.37 17.14 25.34
CA GLY A 65 -4.18 17.37 26.55
C GLY A 65 -3.39 17.82 27.78
N GLY A 66 -2.26 18.51 27.59
CA GLY A 66 -1.46 19.12 28.65
C GLY A 66 -0.90 18.09 29.63
N GLY A 67 -1.50 18.07 30.82
CA GLY A 67 -1.10 17.18 31.91
C GLY A 67 -1.39 15.70 31.62
N ALA A 68 -2.27 15.41 30.66
CA ALA A 68 -2.61 14.05 30.28
C ALA A 68 -1.40 13.32 29.67
N PHE A 69 -0.66 13.95 28.76
CA PHE A 69 0.55 13.39 28.14
C PHE A 69 1.64 12.98 29.15
N LEU A 70 1.74 13.67 30.30
CA LEU A 70 2.72 13.34 31.33
C LEU A 70 2.52 11.94 31.92
N ILE A 71 1.28 11.43 31.92
CA ILE A 71 0.94 10.12 32.48
C ILE A 71 1.52 8.98 31.61
N PRO A 72 1.19 8.86 30.30
CA PRO A 72 1.84 7.89 29.42
C PRO A 72 3.35 8.05 29.37
N TYR A 73 3.87 9.29 29.32
CA TYR A 73 5.32 9.52 29.27
C TYR A 73 6.05 8.94 30.47
N LEU A 74 5.64 9.27 31.70
CA LEU A 74 6.30 8.77 32.92
C LEU A 74 6.15 7.25 33.08
N PHE A 75 5.01 6.70 32.66
CA PHE A 75 4.77 5.27 32.67
C PHE A 75 5.73 4.52 31.73
N LEU A 76 5.85 4.98 30.48
CA LEU A 76 6.75 4.39 29.48
C LEU A 76 8.23 4.65 29.82
N LEU A 77 8.57 5.79 30.40
CA LEU A 77 9.92 6.10 30.87
C LEU A 77 10.45 5.02 31.83
N VAL A 78 9.62 4.56 32.77
CA VAL A 78 9.99 3.56 33.79
C VAL A 78 9.89 2.13 33.27
N LEU A 79 8.88 1.81 32.48
CA LEU A 79 8.63 0.42 32.04
C LEU A 79 9.37 0.02 30.78
N GLU A 80 9.79 0.98 29.97
CA GLU A 80 10.43 0.74 28.67
C GLU A 80 11.82 1.38 28.62
N GLY A 81 11.90 2.70 28.84
CA GLY A 81 13.16 3.45 28.77
C GLY A 81 14.22 2.94 29.74
N MET A 82 13.90 2.85 31.03
CA MET A 82 14.85 2.43 32.06
C MET A 82 15.38 0.98 31.88
N PRO A 83 14.55 -0.04 31.57
CA PRO A 83 15.04 -1.38 31.24
C PRO A 83 15.95 -1.44 30.01
N LEU A 84 15.62 -0.74 28.92
CA LEU A 84 16.44 -0.71 27.70
C LEU A 84 17.77 0.00 27.93
N LEU A 85 17.74 1.13 28.65
CA LEU A 85 18.95 1.88 29.01
C LEU A 85 19.92 1.02 29.85
N LEU A 86 19.40 0.30 30.84
CA LEU A 86 20.23 -0.63 31.62
C LEU A 86 20.84 -1.73 30.75
N LEU A 87 20.07 -2.25 29.80
CA LEU A 87 20.51 -3.29 28.88
C LEU A 87 21.67 -2.81 27.99
N GLU A 88 21.56 -1.60 27.41
CA GLU A 88 22.64 -1.00 26.61
C GLU A 88 23.91 -0.75 27.44
N PHE A 89 23.76 -0.20 28.65
CA PHE A 89 24.90 0.03 29.54
C PHE A 89 25.59 -1.28 29.93
N ALA A 90 24.82 -2.28 30.33
CA ALA A 90 25.35 -3.58 30.76
C ALA A 90 26.09 -4.28 29.61
N ILE A 91 25.52 -4.31 28.41
CA ILE A 91 26.11 -5.04 27.29
C ILE A 91 27.37 -4.34 26.75
N GLY A 92 27.36 -3.00 26.70
CA GLY A 92 28.53 -2.22 26.30
C GLY A 92 29.70 -2.42 27.26
N GLN A 93 29.44 -2.34 28.58
CA GLN A 93 30.46 -2.55 29.62
C GLN A 93 31.00 -4.00 29.61
N ARG A 94 30.11 -5.00 29.44
CA ARG A 94 30.48 -6.42 29.45
C ARG A 94 31.30 -6.87 28.23
N LEU A 95 30.94 -6.39 27.05
CA LEU A 95 31.58 -6.82 25.79
C LEU A 95 32.72 -5.91 25.34
N ARG A 96 32.88 -4.73 25.95
CA ARG A 96 34.01 -3.82 25.72
C ARG A 96 34.18 -3.43 24.24
N LYS A 97 33.10 -3.32 23.47
CA LYS A 97 33.10 -2.90 22.06
C LYS A 97 32.07 -1.81 21.80
N GLY A 98 32.17 -1.13 20.65
CA GLY A 98 31.12 -0.23 20.16
C GLY A 98 29.90 -1.00 19.66
N SER A 99 28.87 -0.27 19.21
CA SER A 99 27.56 -0.87 18.83
C SER A 99 27.69 -2.03 17.82
N VAL A 100 28.33 -1.83 16.66
CA VAL A 100 28.51 -2.89 15.65
C VAL A 100 29.33 -4.06 16.20
N GLY A 101 30.40 -3.78 16.94
CA GLY A 101 31.24 -4.79 17.56
C GLY A 101 30.49 -5.66 18.59
N VAL A 102 29.59 -5.06 19.39
CA VAL A 102 28.73 -5.75 20.37
C VAL A 102 27.84 -6.77 19.66
N TRP A 103 27.01 -6.30 18.71
CA TRP A 103 26.02 -7.16 18.06
C TRP A 103 26.67 -8.27 17.24
N ARG A 104 27.79 -7.98 16.56
CA ARG A 104 28.59 -8.98 15.82
C ARG A 104 29.20 -10.06 16.73
N SER A 105 29.54 -9.72 17.97
CA SER A 105 30.14 -10.67 18.92
C SER A 105 29.10 -11.64 19.49
N ILE A 106 27.89 -11.14 19.80
CA ILE A 106 26.75 -11.96 20.22
C ILE A 106 26.42 -12.96 19.11
N SER A 107 26.14 -12.49 17.91
CA SER A 107 25.93 -13.35 16.74
C SER A 107 26.32 -12.59 15.47
N PRO A 108 27.12 -13.20 14.56
CA PRO A 108 27.48 -12.56 13.30
C PRO A 108 26.26 -12.10 12.47
N TYR A 109 25.12 -12.81 12.59
CA TYR A 109 23.87 -12.47 11.91
C TYR A 109 23.19 -11.20 12.43
N LEU A 110 23.51 -10.76 13.66
CA LEU A 110 22.92 -9.57 14.29
C LEU A 110 23.70 -8.28 13.98
N THR A 111 24.74 -8.34 13.14
CA THR A 111 25.52 -7.16 12.73
C THR A 111 24.64 -6.04 12.16
N GLY A 112 23.49 -6.40 11.57
CA GLY A 112 22.51 -5.44 11.04
C GLY A 112 21.95 -4.47 12.09
N ILE A 113 21.82 -4.87 13.36
CA ILE A 113 21.33 -3.98 14.45
C ILE A 113 22.29 -2.80 14.61
N GLY A 114 23.60 -3.06 14.72
CA GLY A 114 24.59 -2.00 14.88
C GLY A 114 24.75 -1.11 13.65
N ILE A 115 24.57 -1.65 12.43
CA ILE A 115 24.58 -0.86 11.19
C ILE A 115 23.34 0.05 11.15
N ALA A 116 22.17 -0.45 11.55
CA ALA A 116 20.96 0.34 11.63
C ALA A 116 21.10 1.49 12.63
N SER A 117 21.65 1.24 13.83
CA SER A 117 21.95 2.29 14.82
C SER A 117 22.88 3.36 14.24
N MET A 118 23.96 2.95 13.55
CA MET A 118 24.90 3.88 12.89
C MET A 118 24.21 4.77 11.86
N LEU A 119 23.34 4.20 11.02
CA LEU A 119 22.61 4.95 10.00
C LEU A 119 21.61 5.93 10.63
N VAL A 120 20.92 5.55 11.69
CA VAL A 120 20.01 6.44 12.40
C VAL A 120 20.77 7.58 13.07
N SER A 121 21.88 7.29 13.76
CA SER A 121 22.73 8.35 14.33
C SER A 121 23.27 9.31 13.27
N LEU A 122 23.62 8.81 12.09
CA LEU A 122 24.03 9.67 10.97
C LEU A 122 22.86 10.56 10.52
N LEU A 123 21.69 9.98 10.25
CA LEU A 123 20.50 10.74 9.82
C LEU A 123 20.12 11.81 10.83
N VAL A 124 20.12 11.48 12.12
CA VAL A 124 19.82 12.44 13.18
C VAL A 124 20.88 13.52 13.27
N ALA A 125 22.16 13.18 13.20
CA ALA A 125 23.25 14.16 13.20
C ALA A 125 23.11 15.21 12.09
N LEU A 126 22.68 14.78 10.89
CA LEU A 126 22.59 15.64 9.72
C LEU A 126 21.57 16.78 9.90
N TYR A 127 20.36 16.47 10.38
CA TYR A 127 19.34 17.51 10.59
C TYR A 127 19.53 18.24 11.93
N TYR A 128 19.97 17.57 12.99
CA TYR A 128 20.29 18.22 14.27
C TYR A 128 21.33 19.32 14.12
N ASN A 129 22.39 19.06 13.35
CA ASN A 129 23.42 20.06 13.14
C ASN A 129 22.92 21.23 12.27
N THR A 130 21.89 21.01 11.46
CA THR A 130 21.19 22.11 10.76
C THR A 130 20.40 22.97 11.74
N LEU A 131 19.74 22.37 12.74
CA LEU A 131 19.07 23.12 13.81
C LEU A 131 20.06 23.98 14.61
N ILE A 132 21.26 23.45 14.87
CA ILE A 132 22.35 24.22 15.49
C ILE A 132 22.77 25.39 14.60
N ALA A 133 22.83 25.21 13.28
CA ALA A 133 23.12 26.31 12.36
C ALA A 133 22.08 27.43 12.47
N TRP A 134 20.79 27.11 12.60
CA TRP A 134 19.73 28.09 12.84
C TRP A 134 19.87 28.76 14.21
N ILE A 135 20.20 28.01 15.27
CA ILE A 135 20.48 28.58 16.60
C ILE A 135 21.67 29.55 16.55
N MET A 136 22.75 29.19 15.83
CA MET A 136 23.92 30.06 15.65
C MET A 136 23.56 31.34 14.90
N TRP A 137 22.70 31.25 13.87
CA TRP A 137 22.19 32.42 13.16
C TRP A 137 21.48 33.40 14.10
N TYR A 138 20.58 32.90 14.96
CA TYR A 138 19.90 33.74 15.94
C TYR A 138 20.86 34.29 17.00
N PHE A 139 21.77 33.46 17.52
CA PHE A 139 22.77 33.87 18.50
C PHE A 139 23.63 35.05 18.01
N PHE A 140 24.11 35.01 16.77
CA PHE A 140 24.89 36.11 16.20
C PHE A 140 24.05 37.38 16.01
N ASN A 141 22.76 37.23 15.70
CA ASN A 141 21.83 38.34 15.56
C ASN A 141 21.34 38.92 16.90
N SER A 142 21.65 38.31 18.04
CA SER A 142 21.24 38.77 19.38
C SER A 142 22.04 39.95 19.93
N PHE A 143 23.23 40.26 19.38
CA PHE A 143 24.16 41.27 19.95
C PHE A 143 23.83 42.73 19.57
N GLN A 144 22.56 43.04 19.29
CA GLN A 144 22.10 44.36 18.86
C GLN A 144 20.81 44.76 19.58
N SER A 145 20.61 46.08 19.74
CA SER A 145 19.41 46.69 20.32
C SER A 145 18.91 47.80 19.37
N PRO A 146 17.70 47.70 18.80
CA PRO A 146 16.70 46.64 18.99
C PRO A 146 17.08 45.29 18.35
N LEU A 147 16.42 44.21 18.77
CA LEU A 147 16.57 42.89 18.14
C LEU A 147 15.94 42.91 16.73
N PRO A 148 16.50 42.19 15.74
CA PRO A 148 16.06 42.31 14.35
C PRO A 148 14.65 41.77 14.08
N TRP A 149 14.11 40.91 14.95
CA TRP A 149 12.72 40.41 14.88
C TRP A 149 11.71 41.24 15.70
N THR A 150 12.06 42.46 16.13
CA THR A 150 11.18 43.33 16.94
C THR A 150 10.26 44.21 16.08
N GLN A 151 10.63 44.54 14.84
CA GLN A 151 9.89 45.48 13.98
C GLN A 151 9.81 44.97 12.55
N CYS A 152 8.71 45.30 11.85
CA CYS A 152 8.58 45.00 10.43
C CYS A 152 9.47 45.92 9.57
N PRO A 153 10.09 45.40 8.51
CA PRO A 153 10.79 46.25 7.55
C PRO A 153 9.79 47.12 6.75
N LEU A 154 10.28 48.27 6.29
CA LEU A 154 9.56 49.13 5.36
C LEU A 154 9.61 48.55 3.94
N ASN A 155 8.56 48.80 3.15
CA ASN A 155 8.53 48.52 1.72
C ASN A 155 9.61 49.30 0.96
N GLU A 156 9.94 48.86 -0.25
CA GLU A 156 10.92 49.53 -1.13
C GLU A 156 10.63 51.03 -1.33
N ASN A 157 9.35 51.42 -1.31
CA ASN A 157 8.89 52.80 -1.46
C ASN A 157 8.95 53.63 -0.17
N GLY A 158 9.25 53.03 0.98
CA GLY A 158 9.32 53.71 2.29
C GLY A 158 7.98 54.25 2.83
N THR A 159 6.85 53.96 2.18
CA THR A 159 5.53 54.51 2.53
C THR A 159 4.74 53.68 3.55
N GLY A 160 5.12 52.42 3.77
CA GLY A 160 4.42 51.49 4.65
C GLY A 160 5.26 50.25 4.95
N PHE A 161 4.78 49.40 5.84
CA PHE A 161 5.42 48.12 6.17
C PHE A 161 5.15 47.06 5.11
N VAL A 162 5.98 46.03 5.07
CA VAL A 162 5.78 44.85 4.21
C VAL A 162 4.43 44.20 4.51
N PRO A 163 3.52 44.03 3.52
CA PRO A 163 2.18 43.49 3.74
C PRO A 163 2.20 42.13 4.45
N GLU A 164 3.08 41.23 3.99
CA GLU A 164 3.27 39.90 4.60
C GLU A 164 3.64 39.99 6.10
N CYS A 165 4.43 40.98 6.49
CA CYS A 165 4.82 41.17 7.90
C CYS A 165 3.69 41.81 8.74
N GLN A 166 2.85 42.67 8.13
CA GLN A 166 1.72 43.30 8.81
C GLN A 166 0.58 42.33 9.08
N GLU A 167 0.30 41.44 8.13
CA GLU A 167 -0.78 40.44 8.22
C GLU A 167 -0.40 39.26 9.14
N SER A 168 0.90 38.97 9.29
CA SER A 168 1.41 37.91 10.18
C SER A 168 1.99 38.49 11.49
N SER A 169 3.27 38.22 11.77
CA SER A 169 4.00 38.80 12.90
C SER A 169 5.45 39.09 12.50
N THR A 170 6.09 40.01 13.24
CA THR A 170 7.50 40.38 13.00
C THR A 170 8.44 39.19 13.15
N VAL A 171 8.09 38.22 14.01
CA VAL A 171 8.90 37.05 14.30
C VAL A 171 8.69 35.94 13.27
N ASP A 172 7.44 35.73 12.83
CA ASP A 172 7.13 34.80 11.72
C ASP A 172 7.83 35.25 10.43
N TYR A 173 7.76 36.54 10.12
CA TYR A 173 8.47 37.12 8.98
C TYR A 173 9.98 36.92 9.09
N PHE A 174 10.57 37.15 10.27
CA PHE A 174 12.01 36.94 10.46
C PHE A 174 12.42 35.46 10.30
N PHE A 175 11.58 34.51 10.73
CA PHE A 175 11.87 33.09 10.60
C PHE A 175 11.68 32.60 9.15
N TYR A 176 10.48 32.75 8.58
CA TYR A 176 10.17 32.19 7.26
C TYR A 176 10.81 32.95 6.10
N ARG A 177 10.90 34.28 6.17
CA ARG A 177 11.43 35.10 5.05
C ARG A 177 12.89 35.48 5.21
N VAL A 178 13.29 35.99 6.37
CA VAL A 178 14.67 36.49 6.54
C VAL A 178 15.66 35.35 6.79
N THR A 179 15.30 34.39 7.63
CA THR A 179 16.19 33.28 8.02
C THR A 179 16.19 32.16 6.98
N LEU A 180 15.00 31.66 6.63
CA LEU A 180 14.86 30.48 5.76
C LEU A 180 14.64 30.81 4.28
N ASN A 181 13.98 31.94 4.01
CA ASN A 181 13.50 32.30 2.67
C ASN A 181 12.68 31.16 2.03
N SER A 182 11.65 30.69 2.74
CA SER A 182 10.90 29.47 2.40
C SER A 182 10.08 29.57 1.11
N THR A 183 10.02 28.48 0.36
CA THR A 183 9.13 28.33 -0.81
C THR A 183 7.76 27.80 -0.41
N ALA A 184 6.76 27.93 -1.29
CA ALA A 184 5.41 27.40 -1.05
C ALA A 184 5.27 25.88 -1.33
N SER A 185 6.37 25.16 -1.55
CA SER A 185 6.32 23.71 -1.77
C SER A 185 7.67 23.05 -1.51
N ILE A 186 7.66 21.83 -0.98
CA ILE A 186 8.85 20.97 -0.87
C ILE A 186 9.48 20.65 -2.24
N ALA A 187 8.69 20.62 -3.31
CA ALA A 187 9.16 20.34 -4.67
C ALA A 187 10.00 21.50 -5.24
N ASP A 188 9.70 22.73 -4.82
CA ASP A 188 10.39 23.92 -5.28
C ASP A 188 11.60 24.20 -4.39
N SER A 189 12.76 23.70 -4.80
CA SER A 189 13.99 23.84 -4.01
C SER A 189 14.46 25.29 -3.79
N GLY A 190 14.12 26.20 -4.71
CA GLY A 190 14.45 27.64 -4.63
C GLY A 190 15.95 27.98 -4.58
N GLY A 191 16.84 26.99 -4.74
CA GLY A 191 18.29 27.14 -4.65
C GLY A 191 18.84 27.13 -3.21
N ILE A 192 20.17 27.26 -3.09
CA ILE A 192 20.89 27.23 -1.81
C ILE A 192 20.89 28.63 -1.17
N HIS A 193 20.52 28.71 0.11
CA HIS A 193 20.52 29.94 0.89
C HIS A 193 21.87 30.13 1.61
N TRP A 194 22.73 31.00 1.08
CA TRP A 194 24.12 31.19 1.53
C TRP A 194 24.32 31.51 3.02
N PRO A 195 23.50 32.36 3.68
CA PRO A 195 23.67 32.64 5.11
C PRO A 195 23.60 31.38 5.97
N ILE A 196 22.65 30.48 5.66
CA ILE A 196 22.49 29.22 6.37
C ILE A 196 23.65 28.26 6.08
N VAL A 197 24.20 28.25 4.87
CA VAL A 197 25.41 27.45 4.55
C VAL A 197 26.60 27.86 5.39
N VAL A 198 26.81 29.17 5.61
CA VAL A 198 27.91 29.67 6.44
C VAL A 198 27.73 29.23 7.89
N CYS A 199 26.52 29.38 8.44
CA CYS A 199 26.21 28.90 9.79
C CYS A 199 26.34 27.37 9.91
N LEU A 200 25.95 26.62 8.88
CA LEU A 200 26.06 25.16 8.84
C LEU A 200 27.52 24.69 8.81
N PHE A 201 28.36 25.35 8.01
CA PHE A 201 29.80 25.10 8.00
C PHE A 201 30.43 25.41 9.36
N ALA A 202 30.03 26.52 10.01
CA ALA A 202 30.49 26.87 11.35
C ALA A 202 30.06 25.82 12.39
N ALA A 203 28.81 25.35 12.34
CA ALA A 203 28.29 24.31 13.23
C ALA A 203 29.09 23.00 13.09
N TRP A 204 29.29 22.50 11.87
CA TRP A 204 30.10 21.30 11.62
C TRP A 204 31.56 21.48 12.06
N SER A 205 32.13 22.67 11.89
CA SER A 205 33.49 22.98 12.35
C SER A 205 33.60 22.93 13.87
N VAL A 206 32.64 23.49 14.61
CA VAL A 206 32.60 23.43 16.08
C VAL A 206 32.52 21.99 16.56
N ILE A 207 31.64 21.17 15.98
CA ILE A 207 31.51 19.75 16.34
C ILE A 207 32.79 18.98 16.04
N CYS A 208 33.39 19.22 14.87
CA CYS A 208 34.66 18.60 14.51
C CYS A 208 35.77 18.94 15.52
N LEU A 209 35.89 20.22 15.92
CA LEU A 209 36.88 20.68 16.90
C LEU A 209 36.66 20.06 18.29
N CYS A 210 35.42 20.02 18.77
CA CYS A 210 35.10 19.47 20.08
C CYS A 210 35.32 17.95 20.16
N TYR A 211 35.18 17.23 19.04
CA TYR A 211 35.29 15.76 18.98
C TYR A 211 36.58 15.26 18.29
N MET A 212 37.57 16.11 18.02
CA MET A 212 38.78 15.73 17.25
C MET A 212 39.47 14.46 17.76
N GLN A 213 39.62 14.31 19.09
CA GLN A 213 40.29 13.15 19.71
C GLN A 213 39.29 12.19 20.36
N GLY A 214 38.02 12.21 19.93
CA GLY A 214 36.94 11.48 20.55
C GLY A 214 36.72 11.91 22.00
N ILE A 215 36.68 10.94 22.91
CA ILE A 215 36.34 11.15 24.33
C ILE A 215 37.33 12.05 25.07
N GLY A 216 38.60 12.05 24.70
CA GLY A 216 39.62 12.86 25.37
C GLY A 216 39.36 14.38 25.29
N THR A 217 38.73 14.84 24.20
CA THR A 217 38.33 16.25 24.01
C THR A 217 36.87 16.48 24.37
N SER A 218 35.96 15.59 23.94
CA SER A 218 34.52 15.78 24.18
C SER A 218 34.18 15.72 25.67
N GLY A 219 34.84 14.85 26.44
CA GLY A 219 34.66 14.76 27.88
C GLY A 219 35.04 16.05 28.63
N LYS A 220 35.94 16.88 28.09
CA LYS A 220 36.27 18.19 28.67
C LYS A 220 35.24 19.24 28.29
N ALA A 221 34.76 19.22 27.05
CA ALA A 221 33.72 20.14 26.56
C ALA A 221 32.38 19.94 27.31
N VAL A 222 32.05 18.70 27.65
CA VAL A 222 30.80 18.32 28.34
C VAL A 222 30.61 19.02 29.69
N TYR A 223 31.68 19.32 30.43
CA TYR A 223 31.53 20.05 31.71
C TYR A 223 30.86 21.41 31.54
N VAL A 224 31.11 22.09 30.42
CA VAL A 224 30.45 23.36 30.11
C VAL A 224 29.11 23.10 29.47
N THR A 225 29.06 22.26 28.43
CA THR A 225 27.86 22.10 27.60
C THR A 225 26.72 21.39 28.31
N ALA A 226 26.99 20.56 29.34
CA ALA A 226 25.95 19.89 30.12
C ALA A 226 25.51 20.68 31.37
N ILE A 227 26.41 21.45 32.01
CA ILE A 227 26.08 22.18 33.26
C ILE A 227 25.39 23.52 32.95
N LEU A 228 25.89 24.25 31.95
CA LEU A 228 25.38 25.58 31.65
C LEU A 228 23.87 25.60 31.35
N PRO A 229 23.29 24.64 30.59
CA PRO A 229 21.87 24.64 30.33
C PRO A 229 21.00 24.58 31.59
N TYR A 230 21.41 23.83 32.62
CA TYR A 230 20.68 23.78 33.88
C TYR A 230 20.71 25.12 34.62
N VAL A 231 21.85 25.80 34.63
CA VAL A 231 21.98 27.13 35.23
C VAL A 231 21.08 28.12 34.49
N VAL A 232 21.08 28.09 33.16
CA VAL A 232 20.26 28.99 32.35
C VAL A 232 18.77 28.70 32.54
N LEU A 233 18.35 27.43 32.51
CA LEU A 233 16.95 27.06 32.76
C LEU A 233 16.48 27.49 34.16
N ALA A 234 17.32 27.40 35.20
CA ALA A 234 17.00 27.90 36.53
C ALA A 234 16.82 29.43 36.55
N ILE A 235 17.68 30.17 35.85
CA ILE A 235 17.54 31.63 35.68
C ILE A 235 16.22 31.97 34.96
N PHE A 236 15.90 31.25 33.88
CA PHE A 236 14.65 31.42 33.15
C PHE A 236 13.43 31.02 33.96
N LEU A 237 13.51 30.03 34.85
CA LEU A 237 12.41 29.69 35.76
C LEU A 237 12.09 30.84 36.71
N VAL A 238 13.11 31.36 37.39
CA VAL A 238 12.95 32.49 38.32
C VAL A 238 12.40 33.70 37.57
N ARG A 239 12.95 34.00 36.39
CA ARG A 239 12.45 35.10 35.57
C ARG A 239 11.02 34.86 35.11
N GLY A 240 10.73 33.69 34.55
CA GLY A 240 9.42 33.30 34.04
C GLY A 240 8.33 33.41 35.10
N LEU A 241 8.58 32.92 36.32
CA LEU A 241 7.64 33.02 37.44
C LEU A 241 7.37 34.48 37.90
N THR A 242 8.30 35.41 37.64
CA THR A 242 8.09 36.85 37.95
C THR A 242 7.27 37.58 36.89
N LEU A 243 7.01 36.96 35.73
CA LEU A 243 6.24 37.57 34.65
C LEU A 243 4.73 37.46 34.91
N LYS A 244 3.97 38.46 34.44
CA LYS A 244 2.51 38.48 34.55
C LYS A 244 1.92 37.29 33.77
N GLY A 245 0.98 36.55 34.36
CA GLY A 245 0.29 35.47 33.67
C GLY A 245 1.02 34.12 33.60
N ALA A 246 2.25 34.02 34.12
CA ALA A 246 3.04 32.78 34.10
C ALA A 246 2.32 31.59 34.77
N LEU A 247 1.59 31.86 35.86
CA LEU A 247 0.83 30.83 36.59
C LEU A 247 -0.28 30.21 35.75
N ASN A 248 -0.85 30.94 34.78
CA ASN A 248 -1.92 30.42 33.92
C ASN A 248 -1.38 29.32 32.98
N GLY A 249 -0.18 29.54 32.41
CA GLY A 249 0.48 28.52 31.60
C GLY A 249 0.87 27.28 32.39
N VAL A 250 1.38 27.45 33.62
CA VAL A 250 1.70 26.31 34.51
C VAL A 250 0.43 25.54 34.91
N LYS A 251 -0.68 26.23 35.19
CA LYS A 251 -1.97 25.58 35.45
C LYS A 251 -2.43 24.78 34.24
N PHE A 252 -2.31 25.34 33.04
CA PHE A 252 -2.67 24.65 31.80
C PHE A 252 -1.82 23.37 31.59
N LEU A 253 -0.51 23.42 31.84
CA LEU A 253 0.36 22.23 31.79
C LEU A 253 -0.08 21.10 32.73
N PHE A 254 -0.57 21.42 33.93
CA PHE A 254 -0.93 20.40 34.94
C PHE A 254 -2.43 20.11 35.02
N THR A 255 -3.24 20.62 34.09
CA THR A 255 -4.67 20.29 33.99
C THR A 255 -4.82 19.17 32.97
N PRO A 256 -5.08 17.92 33.38
CA PRO A 256 -5.15 16.79 32.45
C PRO A 256 -6.50 16.74 31.74
N ASP A 257 -6.47 16.64 30.41
CA ASP A 257 -7.63 16.21 29.63
C ASP A 257 -7.65 14.68 29.53
N VAL A 258 -8.57 14.03 30.24
CA VAL A 258 -8.62 12.57 30.34
C VAL A 258 -9.06 11.89 29.05
N ASP A 259 -9.74 12.60 28.15
CA ASP A 259 -10.22 12.05 26.89
C ASP A 259 -9.05 11.76 25.93
N GLU A 260 -7.97 12.53 26.04
CA GLU A 260 -6.73 12.34 25.26
C GLU A 260 -5.99 11.04 25.60
N LEU A 261 -6.21 10.45 26.79
CA LEU A 261 -5.60 9.19 27.18
C LEU A 261 -6.17 7.98 26.42
N LEU A 262 -7.35 8.12 25.82
CA LEU A 262 -7.99 7.09 25.00
C LEU A 262 -7.45 7.07 23.56
N GLN A 263 -6.75 8.12 23.13
CA GLN A 263 -6.21 8.22 21.77
C GLN A 263 -4.90 7.43 21.64
N ALA A 264 -4.79 6.64 20.57
CA ALA A 264 -3.59 5.82 20.31
C ALA A 264 -2.35 6.66 19.93
N SER A 265 -2.56 7.82 19.30
CA SER A 265 -1.53 8.82 18.95
C SER A 265 -0.77 9.30 20.20
N THR A 266 -1.47 9.59 21.29
CA THR A 266 -0.90 10.04 22.57
C THR A 266 0.13 9.04 23.11
N TRP A 267 -0.19 7.74 23.08
CA TRP A 267 0.71 6.68 23.57
C TRP A 267 1.88 6.45 22.62
N LEU A 268 1.65 6.55 21.31
CA LEU A 268 2.69 6.43 20.29
C LEU A 268 3.75 7.53 20.46
N ASP A 269 3.32 8.80 20.54
CA ASP A 269 4.22 9.95 20.66
C ASP A 269 4.94 9.96 22.00
N ALA A 270 4.27 9.56 23.09
CA ALA A 270 4.91 9.39 24.39
C ALA A 270 6.03 8.33 24.36
N GLY A 271 5.77 7.18 23.72
CA GLY A 271 6.78 6.12 23.56
C GLY A 271 7.95 6.54 22.69
N ALA A 272 7.69 7.12 21.52
CA ALA A 272 8.73 7.64 20.64
C ALA A 272 9.57 8.71 21.35
N GLN A 273 8.94 9.60 22.13
CA GLN A 273 9.64 10.61 22.92
C GLN A 273 10.53 9.99 24.01
N VAL A 274 10.16 8.86 24.63
CA VAL A 274 11.03 8.16 25.61
C VAL A 274 12.30 7.62 24.94
N PHE A 275 12.18 6.98 23.77
CA PHE A 275 13.35 6.50 23.01
C PHE A 275 14.28 7.64 22.61
N TYR A 276 13.67 8.72 22.14
CA TYR A 276 14.38 9.92 21.72
C TYR A 276 15.08 10.61 22.90
N ALA A 277 14.37 10.82 24.01
CA ALA A 277 14.90 11.46 25.21
C ALA A 277 16.05 10.66 25.85
N PHE A 278 16.01 9.33 25.82
CA PHE A 278 17.17 8.55 26.29
C PHE A 278 18.25 8.35 25.23
N SER A 279 17.98 8.62 23.95
CA SER A 279 18.87 8.25 22.84
C SER A 279 19.18 6.75 22.79
N ILE A 280 18.18 5.93 23.16
CA ILE A 280 18.24 4.46 23.08
C ILE A 280 18.17 4.03 21.62
N ALA A 281 18.86 2.96 21.27
CA ALA A 281 18.99 2.38 19.93
C ALA A 281 19.88 3.17 18.96
N TRP A 282 20.53 4.25 19.43
CA TRP A 282 21.48 5.06 18.63
C TRP A 282 22.89 4.44 18.65
N GLY A 283 23.19 3.59 19.63
CA GLY A 283 24.50 2.91 19.74
C GLY A 283 25.64 3.77 20.33
N GLY A 284 25.42 5.08 20.53
CA GLY A 284 26.35 5.97 21.22
C GLY A 284 26.52 5.61 22.70
N LEU A 285 25.43 5.32 23.41
CA LEU A 285 25.45 4.95 24.84
C LEU A 285 26.16 3.62 25.10
N ILE A 286 25.97 2.63 24.21
CA ILE A 286 26.73 1.35 24.25
C ILE A 286 28.23 1.64 24.19
N SER A 287 28.64 2.53 23.30
CA SER A 287 30.03 2.92 23.12
C SER A 287 30.55 3.64 24.36
N PHE A 288 29.83 4.63 24.90
CA PHE A 288 30.24 5.34 26.13
C PHE A 288 30.37 4.42 27.34
N SER A 289 29.45 3.48 27.53
CA SER A 289 29.50 2.51 28.63
C SER A 289 30.69 1.55 28.52
N SER A 290 31.09 1.21 27.29
CA SER A 290 32.19 0.27 27.05
C SER A 290 33.58 0.76 27.51
N TYR A 291 33.74 2.07 27.75
CA TYR A 291 34.96 2.66 28.30
C TYR A 291 35.02 2.64 29.84
N ASN A 292 33.92 2.31 30.53
CA ASN A 292 33.91 2.18 31.99
C ASN A 292 34.67 0.94 32.46
N PRO A 293 35.27 0.95 33.67
CA PRO A 293 35.83 -0.24 34.30
C PRO A 293 34.83 -1.40 34.39
N VAL A 294 35.33 -2.65 34.49
CA VAL A 294 34.44 -3.84 34.48
C VAL A 294 33.50 -3.84 35.69
N HIS A 295 33.99 -3.43 36.86
CA HIS A 295 33.22 -3.39 38.11
C HIS A 295 32.52 -2.04 38.36
N ASN A 296 32.05 -1.38 37.30
CA ASN A 296 31.23 -0.17 37.42
C ASN A 296 29.74 -0.51 37.63
N ASN A 297 29.05 0.25 38.50
CA ASN A 297 27.64 0.02 38.80
C ASN A 297 26.70 0.62 37.75
N CYS A 298 26.57 -0.08 36.62
CA CYS A 298 25.68 0.30 35.51
C CYS A 298 24.19 0.37 35.90
N MET A 299 23.76 -0.39 36.92
CA MET A 299 22.37 -0.36 37.40
C MET A 299 22.03 0.96 38.09
N GLN A 300 22.91 1.43 38.97
CA GLN A 300 22.75 2.73 39.62
C GLN A 300 22.81 3.88 38.60
N ASP A 301 23.69 3.78 37.61
CA ASP A 301 23.81 4.78 36.53
C ASP A 301 22.51 4.89 35.73
N ALA A 302 21.90 3.77 35.33
CA ALA A 302 20.65 3.76 34.57
C ALA A 302 19.47 4.37 35.35
N VAL A 303 19.33 4.02 36.63
CA VAL A 303 18.27 4.56 37.50
C VAL A 303 18.47 6.06 37.72
N MET A 304 19.72 6.49 37.99
CA MET A 304 20.05 7.90 38.17
C MET A 304 19.73 8.70 36.90
N LEU A 305 20.14 8.22 35.73
CA LEU A 305 19.91 8.90 34.46
C LEU A 305 18.42 8.96 34.10
N THR A 306 17.66 7.91 34.42
CA THR A 306 16.19 7.89 34.27
C THR A 306 15.54 8.98 35.11
N ALA A 307 15.91 9.08 36.40
CA ALA A 307 15.36 10.10 37.28
C ALA A 307 15.73 11.52 36.83
N VAL A 308 17.00 11.75 36.46
CA VAL A 308 17.47 13.06 35.99
C VAL A 308 16.75 13.46 34.70
N THR A 309 16.59 12.55 33.74
CA THR A 309 15.93 12.83 32.46
C THR A 309 14.45 13.17 32.65
N GLY A 310 13.73 12.37 33.45
CA GLY A 310 12.32 12.64 33.76
C GLY A 310 12.12 13.98 34.48
N MET A 311 12.92 14.26 35.52
CA MET A 311 12.86 15.54 36.23
C MET A 311 13.22 16.72 35.34
N THR A 312 14.22 16.58 34.47
CA THR A 312 14.64 17.67 33.57
C THR A 312 13.59 17.95 32.51
N SER A 313 12.89 16.92 31.99
CA SER A 313 11.80 17.10 31.02
C SER A 313 10.66 17.92 31.63
N ILE A 314 10.23 17.58 32.85
CA ILE A 314 9.18 18.32 33.57
C ILE A 314 9.65 19.74 33.91
N PHE A 315 10.92 19.88 34.32
CA PHE A 315 11.51 21.19 34.63
C PHE A 315 11.56 22.11 33.42
N ALA A 316 12.04 21.61 32.27
CA ALA A 316 12.07 22.35 31.01
C ALA A 316 10.67 22.70 30.50
N ALA A 317 9.70 21.78 30.63
CA ALA A 317 8.30 22.07 30.33
C ALA A 317 7.75 23.18 31.23
N THR A 318 7.98 23.11 32.54
CA THR A 318 7.53 24.15 33.48
C THR A 318 8.09 25.53 33.10
N VAL A 319 9.39 25.62 32.79
CA VAL A 319 10.01 26.87 32.30
C VAL A 319 9.31 27.36 31.04
N THR A 320 9.13 26.48 30.06
CA THR A 320 8.50 26.81 28.78
C THR A 320 7.08 27.33 28.95
N TYR A 321 6.26 26.67 29.76
CA TYR A 321 4.87 27.05 30.01
C TYR A 321 4.73 28.33 30.83
N THR A 322 5.70 28.71 31.68
CA THR A 322 5.68 30.05 32.30
C THR A 322 5.79 31.16 31.25
N ILE A 323 6.57 30.93 30.19
CA ILE A 323 6.78 31.89 29.10
C ILE A 323 5.58 31.89 28.14
N ILE A 324 5.01 30.72 27.83
CA ILE A 324 3.75 30.62 27.07
C ILE A 324 2.62 31.36 27.81
N GLY A 325 2.50 31.16 29.12
CA GLY A 325 1.48 31.85 29.93
C GLY A 325 1.63 33.37 29.92
N PHE A 326 2.87 33.88 29.96
CA PHE A 326 3.16 35.29 29.80
C PHE A 326 2.74 35.82 28.42
N ARG A 327 3.16 35.14 27.35
CA ARG A 327 2.81 35.49 25.96
C ARG A 327 1.30 35.51 25.74
N ALA A 328 0.60 34.46 26.18
CA ALA A 328 -0.86 34.36 26.04
C ALA A 328 -1.57 35.47 26.80
N THR A 329 -1.08 35.82 28.00
CA THR A 329 -1.65 36.94 28.78
C THR A 329 -1.42 38.28 28.11
N GLU A 330 -0.26 38.49 27.49
CA GLU A 330 0.01 39.73 26.74
C GLU A 330 -0.87 39.82 25.48
N LYS A 331 -1.02 38.73 24.72
CA LYS A 331 -1.95 38.67 23.59
C LYS A 331 -3.38 38.97 24.02
N TYR A 332 -3.83 38.35 25.12
CA TYR A 332 -5.16 38.57 25.68
C TYR A 332 -5.37 40.03 26.08
N ASP A 333 -4.43 40.61 26.84
CA ASP A 333 -4.50 42.02 27.25
C ASP A 333 -4.56 42.96 26.04
N ASN A 334 -3.72 42.72 25.01
CA ASN A 334 -3.73 43.52 23.77
C ASN A 334 -5.04 43.40 23.00
N CYS A 335 -5.61 42.19 22.91
CA CYS A 335 -6.90 41.93 22.27
C CYS A 335 -8.03 42.69 22.99
N VAL A 336 -8.10 42.59 24.31
CA VAL A 336 -9.09 43.31 25.12
C VAL A 336 -8.90 44.82 25.03
N SER A 337 -7.66 45.32 25.07
CA SER A 337 -7.38 46.74 24.89
C SER A 337 -7.82 47.27 23.53
N GLN A 338 -7.66 46.51 22.43
CA GLN A 338 -8.18 46.90 21.11
C GLN A 338 -9.70 47.00 21.10
N ASN A 339 -10.39 46.04 21.72
CA ASN A 339 -11.85 46.09 21.85
C ASN A 339 -12.31 47.29 22.69
N ILE A 340 -11.62 47.56 23.81
CA ILE A 340 -11.89 48.73 24.66
C ILE A 340 -11.77 50.02 23.85
N VAL A 341 -10.67 50.22 23.11
CA VAL A 341 -10.47 51.42 22.27
C VAL A 341 -11.55 51.53 21.21
N THR A 342 -11.91 50.42 20.56
CA THR A 342 -12.97 50.38 19.55
C THR A 342 -14.32 50.79 20.13
N MET A 343 -14.65 50.30 21.33
CA MET A 343 -15.87 50.67 22.04
C MET A 343 -15.86 52.12 22.52
N ILE A 344 -14.74 52.60 23.09
CA ILE A 344 -14.60 53.97 23.55
C ILE A 344 -14.79 54.95 22.40
N ASN A 345 -14.18 54.68 21.24
CA ASN A 345 -14.34 55.49 20.04
C ASN A 345 -15.75 55.41 19.43
N ALA A 346 -16.41 54.25 19.51
CA ALA A 346 -17.76 54.09 18.98
C ALA A 346 -18.85 54.79 19.82
N PHE A 347 -18.63 54.87 21.14
CA PHE A 347 -19.58 55.43 22.10
C PHE A 347 -19.15 56.79 22.67
N ASP A 348 -18.05 57.38 22.16
CA ASP A 348 -17.44 58.65 22.62
C ASP A 348 -17.30 58.73 24.16
N LEU A 349 -16.79 57.65 24.75
CA LEU A 349 -16.59 57.55 26.21
C LEU A 349 -15.23 58.14 26.61
N HIS A 350 -15.08 58.54 27.87
CA HIS A 350 -13.75 58.91 28.41
C HIS A 350 -12.87 57.66 28.55
N GLU A 351 -11.56 57.79 28.37
CA GLU A 351 -10.59 56.67 28.41
C GLU A 351 -10.66 55.85 29.72
N ASP A 352 -11.06 56.47 30.83
CA ASP A 352 -11.17 55.83 32.15
C ASP A 352 -12.50 55.08 32.40
N ASN A 353 -13.50 55.21 31.51
CA ASN A 353 -14.82 54.60 31.75
C ASN A 353 -14.80 53.06 31.60
N ILE A 354 -14.07 52.56 30.60
CA ILE A 354 -13.94 51.13 30.33
C ILE A 354 -12.47 50.74 30.52
N THR A 355 -12.24 49.87 31.49
CA THR A 355 -10.94 49.29 31.85
C THR A 355 -10.99 47.77 31.66
N THR A 356 -9.83 47.13 31.68
CA THR A 356 -9.74 45.66 31.53
C THR A 356 -10.50 44.89 32.62
N SER A 357 -10.69 45.47 33.81
CA SER A 357 -11.42 44.83 34.93
C SER A 357 -12.94 44.94 34.83
N ASN A 358 -13.47 45.97 34.16
CA ASN A 358 -14.90 46.18 34.00
C ASN A 358 -15.41 45.94 32.57
N TYR A 359 -14.53 45.55 31.65
CA TYR A 359 -14.82 45.35 30.23
C TYR A 359 -16.04 44.45 29.99
N GLU A 360 -16.08 43.27 30.61
CA GLU A 360 -17.14 42.29 30.35
C GLU A 360 -18.52 42.77 30.85
N ALA A 361 -18.54 43.46 32.00
CA ALA A 361 -19.74 44.10 32.52
C ALA A 361 -20.17 45.30 31.66
N ALA A 362 -19.22 46.10 31.18
CA ALA A 362 -19.47 47.23 30.30
C ALA A 362 -19.97 46.77 28.92
N TYR A 363 -19.38 45.72 28.36
CA TYR A 363 -19.80 45.09 27.11
C TYR A 363 -21.23 44.57 27.22
N ASN A 364 -21.56 43.79 28.26
CA ASN A 364 -22.91 43.29 28.46
C ASN A 364 -23.93 44.42 28.67
N ARG A 365 -23.55 45.50 29.37
CA ARG A 365 -24.41 46.68 29.55
C ARG A 365 -24.65 47.43 28.24
N LEU A 366 -23.62 47.63 27.42
CA LEU A 366 -23.72 48.34 26.15
C LEU A 366 -24.45 47.50 25.10
N ASN A 367 -24.19 46.19 25.07
CA ASN A 367 -24.89 45.25 24.19
C ASN A 367 -26.40 45.17 24.51
N SER A 368 -26.77 45.20 25.79
CA SER A 368 -28.19 45.23 26.19
C SER A 368 -28.87 46.59 25.94
N SER A 369 -28.11 47.69 26.00
CA SER A 369 -28.65 49.04 25.80
C SER A 369 -28.72 49.46 24.33
N TYR A 370 -27.74 49.02 23.52
CA TYR A 370 -27.55 49.43 22.12
C TYR A 370 -27.11 48.24 21.24
N PRO A 371 -27.95 47.20 21.08
CA PRO A 371 -27.57 45.98 20.36
C PRO A 371 -27.21 46.24 18.89
N ASP A 372 -27.92 47.15 18.21
CA ASP A 372 -27.70 47.44 16.78
C ASP A 372 -26.33 48.09 16.50
N ILE A 373 -25.83 48.91 17.43
CA ILE A 373 -24.51 49.55 17.31
C ILE A 373 -23.43 48.52 17.59
N VAL A 374 -23.59 47.69 18.63
CA VAL A 374 -22.61 46.66 18.99
C VAL A 374 -22.48 45.59 17.90
N LEU A 375 -23.57 45.22 17.23
CA LEU A 375 -23.56 44.33 16.06
C LEU A 375 -22.81 44.91 14.85
N GLY A 376 -22.73 46.23 14.74
CA GLY A 376 -21.97 46.93 13.69
C GLY A 376 -20.49 47.14 14.01
N LEU A 377 -20.04 46.80 15.23
CA LEU A 377 -18.64 46.92 15.66
C LEU A 377 -17.90 45.60 15.47
N ASP A 378 -16.69 45.68 14.92
CA ASP A 378 -15.77 44.54 14.79
C ASP A 378 -15.09 44.22 16.13
N ILE A 379 -15.84 43.68 17.07
CA ILE A 379 -15.34 43.26 18.39
C ILE A 379 -14.67 41.89 18.25
N LYS A 380 -13.37 41.79 18.55
CA LYS A 380 -12.63 40.52 18.49
C LYS A 380 -12.98 39.63 19.68
N THR A 381 -13.15 38.33 19.44
CA THR A 381 -13.31 37.34 20.51
C THR A 381 -11.97 37.04 21.17
N CYS A 382 -11.76 37.52 22.40
CA CYS A 382 -10.54 37.28 23.14
C CYS A 382 -10.74 36.11 24.13
N ASP A 383 -10.22 34.93 23.81
CA ASP A 383 -10.27 33.77 24.71
C ASP A 383 -8.85 33.35 25.14
N MET A 384 -8.66 33.23 26.45
CA MET A 384 -7.37 32.84 27.02
C MET A 384 -7.03 31.38 26.70
N HIS A 385 -8.01 30.48 26.68
CA HIS A 385 -7.75 29.06 26.42
C HIS A 385 -7.22 28.88 24.99
N THR A 386 -7.83 29.57 24.03
CA THR A 386 -7.38 29.60 22.63
C THR A 386 -5.94 30.09 22.50
N PHE A 387 -5.55 31.20 23.15
CA PHE A 387 -4.17 31.69 23.10
C PHE A 387 -3.16 30.77 23.82
N LEU A 388 -3.60 29.99 24.81
CA LEU A 388 -2.80 28.97 25.48
C LEU A 388 -2.68 27.68 24.63
N SER A 389 -3.65 27.38 23.76
CA SER A 389 -3.64 26.24 22.86
C SER A 389 -3.02 26.53 21.49
N GLU A 390 -2.77 27.79 21.14
CA GLU A 390 -1.95 28.23 19.99
C GLU A 390 -0.47 27.79 20.15
N GLY A 391 -0.23 26.49 20.00
CA GLY A 391 1.09 25.89 19.93
C GLY A 391 1.65 25.94 18.51
N VAL A 392 2.96 26.10 18.38
CA VAL A 392 3.65 25.98 17.09
C VAL A 392 4.45 24.68 17.10
N GLU A 393 4.27 23.86 16.07
CA GLU A 393 4.95 22.56 15.96
C GLU A 393 6.48 22.70 15.86
N GLY A 394 7.19 21.80 16.55
CA GLY A 394 8.63 21.61 16.41
C GLY A 394 9.47 22.85 16.69
N THR A 395 10.20 23.31 15.66
CA THR A 395 11.19 24.40 15.77
C THR A 395 10.56 25.76 16.05
N GLY A 396 9.27 25.94 15.75
CA GLY A 396 8.57 27.21 15.97
C GLY A 396 8.50 27.62 17.43
N MET A 397 8.53 26.67 18.37
CA MET A 397 8.58 27.00 19.81
C MET A 397 9.78 27.89 20.15
N ALA A 398 11.00 27.53 19.74
CA ALA A 398 12.18 28.33 20.08
C ALA A 398 12.31 29.59 19.23
N PHE A 399 12.07 29.50 17.91
CA PHE A 399 12.35 30.61 16.99
C PHE A 399 11.21 31.62 16.86
N ILE A 400 9.99 31.25 17.25
CA ILE A 400 8.81 32.11 17.17
C ILE A 400 8.31 32.44 18.59
N VAL A 401 7.84 31.44 19.34
CA VAL A 401 7.18 31.67 20.64
C VAL A 401 8.13 32.28 21.69
N PHE A 402 9.31 31.69 21.87
CA PHE A 402 10.30 32.22 22.81
C PHE A 402 10.90 33.54 22.33
N ALA A 403 11.21 33.66 21.04
CA ALA A 403 11.78 34.88 20.47
C ALA A 403 10.83 36.08 20.62
N GLU A 404 9.53 35.88 20.39
CA GLU A 404 8.47 36.86 20.61
C GLU A 404 8.41 37.30 22.08
N ALA A 405 8.31 36.34 23.01
CA ALA A 405 8.25 36.65 24.44
C ALA A 405 9.50 37.39 24.94
N ILE A 406 10.69 37.06 24.45
CA ILE A 406 11.94 37.73 24.82
C ILE A 406 11.94 39.21 24.41
N THR A 407 11.36 39.58 23.25
CA THR A 407 11.30 40.98 22.81
C THR A 407 10.54 41.89 23.79
N LYS A 408 9.63 41.30 24.57
CA LYS A 408 8.75 41.99 25.51
C LYS A 408 9.35 42.09 26.90
N MET A 409 10.47 41.42 27.16
CA MET A 409 11.20 41.50 28.42
C MET A 409 12.16 42.70 28.44
N PRO A 410 12.31 43.40 29.59
CA PRO A 410 13.34 44.42 29.73
C PRO A 410 14.73 43.80 29.59
N GLY A 411 15.60 44.46 28.82
CA GLY A 411 16.93 43.94 28.48
C GLY A 411 16.89 42.77 27.48
N SER A 412 15.98 42.81 26.49
CA SER A 412 15.75 41.71 25.53
C SER A 412 17.00 41.11 24.87
N PRO A 413 18.07 41.87 24.50
CA PRO A 413 19.27 41.26 23.93
C PRO A 413 19.98 40.30 24.89
N PHE A 414 20.03 40.61 26.18
CA PHE A 414 20.66 39.77 27.20
C PHE A 414 19.97 38.40 27.32
N TRP A 415 18.64 38.40 27.40
CA TRP A 415 17.84 37.18 27.47
C TRP A 415 17.97 36.35 26.19
N SER A 416 18.01 37.01 25.02
CA SER A 416 18.20 36.34 23.73
C SER A 416 19.56 35.62 23.64
N VAL A 417 20.65 36.30 24.00
CA VAL A 417 22.00 35.70 24.02
C VAL A 417 22.04 34.50 24.95
N LEU A 418 21.49 34.63 26.17
CA LEU A 418 21.50 33.55 27.16
C LEU A 418 20.70 32.33 26.69
N PHE A 419 19.53 32.56 26.09
CA PHE A 419 18.65 31.50 25.57
C PHE A 419 19.27 30.73 24.40
N PHE A 420 19.73 31.43 23.35
CA PHE A 420 20.30 30.76 22.19
C PHE A 420 21.67 30.12 22.49
N PHE A 421 22.45 30.66 23.42
CA PHE A 421 23.67 30.01 23.88
C PHE A 421 23.39 28.72 24.67
N MET A 422 22.35 28.71 25.50
CA MET A 422 21.88 27.49 26.14
C MET A 422 21.48 26.42 25.11
N LEU A 423 20.69 26.79 24.10
CA LEU A 423 20.27 25.84 23.05
C LEU A 423 21.47 25.32 22.25
N LEU A 424 22.47 26.17 21.99
CA LEU A 424 23.72 25.77 21.35
C LEU A 424 24.46 24.71 22.18
N CYS A 425 24.56 24.89 23.50
CA CYS A 425 25.19 23.91 24.40
C CYS A 425 24.45 22.56 24.41
N LEU A 426 23.12 22.58 24.48
CA LEU A 426 22.28 21.37 24.43
C LEU A 426 22.40 20.63 23.09
N GLY A 427 22.46 21.36 21.98
CA GLY A 427 22.64 20.77 20.66
C GLY A 427 24.01 20.09 20.51
N ILE A 428 25.08 20.79 20.94
CA ILE A 428 26.45 20.27 20.87
C ILE A 428 26.61 19.01 21.72
N SER A 429 26.04 18.98 22.93
CA SER A 429 26.15 17.81 23.82
C SER A 429 25.50 16.55 23.23
N SER A 430 24.30 16.68 22.65
CA SER A 430 23.64 15.54 21.99
C SER A 430 24.38 15.08 20.74
N LEU A 431 24.99 16.00 19.99
CA LEU A 431 25.76 15.64 18.78
C LEU A 431 27.02 14.83 19.09
N PHE A 432 27.62 14.96 20.28
CA PHE A 432 28.76 14.11 20.65
C PHE A 432 28.40 12.62 20.63
N ALA A 433 27.21 12.27 21.10
CA ALA A 433 26.73 10.88 21.08
C ALA A 433 26.42 10.40 19.66
N ASN A 434 25.83 11.25 18.83
CA ASN A 434 25.57 10.95 17.43
C ASN A 434 26.86 10.68 16.65
N ILE A 435 27.87 11.53 16.80
CA ILE A 435 29.15 11.36 16.11
C ILE A 435 29.89 10.12 16.63
N GLU A 436 29.85 9.84 17.94
CA GLU A 436 30.37 8.57 18.49
C GLU A 436 29.65 7.36 17.85
N GLY A 437 28.32 7.43 17.73
CA GLY A 437 27.47 6.41 17.10
C GLY A 437 27.74 6.19 15.61
N VAL A 438 28.45 7.11 14.94
CA VAL A 438 28.87 6.95 13.53
C VAL A 438 30.35 6.57 13.41
N VAL A 439 31.23 7.30 14.09
CA VAL A 439 32.69 7.16 13.94
C VAL A 439 33.17 5.81 14.47
N VAL A 440 32.64 5.33 15.60
CA VAL A 440 33.06 4.04 16.19
C VAL A 440 32.64 2.86 15.29
N PRO A 441 31.37 2.74 14.85
CA PRO A 441 30.98 1.71 13.89
C PRO A 441 31.76 1.72 12.57
N LEU A 442 32.06 2.90 12.00
CA LEU A 442 32.86 3.00 10.77
C LEU A 442 34.28 2.45 10.96
N ARG A 443 34.86 2.65 12.14
CA ARG A 443 36.16 2.09 12.51
C ARG A 443 36.09 0.58 12.72
N ASP A 444 35.05 0.07 13.40
CA ASP A 444 34.83 -1.36 13.61
C ASP A 444 34.62 -2.13 12.29
N LEU A 445 33.98 -1.49 11.30
CA LEU A 445 33.79 -2.03 9.95
C LEU A 445 35.06 -2.01 9.08
N ASN A 446 36.15 -1.37 9.55
CA ASN A 446 37.40 -1.18 8.81
C ASN A 446 37.22 -0.46 7.45
N VAL A 447 36.30 0.52 7.38
CA VAL A 447 36.09 1.35 6.17
C VAL A 447 37.31 2.21 5.87
N PHE A 448 37.94 2.75 6.92
CA PHE A 448 39.16 3.54 6.81
C PHE A 448 40.42 2.70 7.10
N PRO A 449 41.58 3.04 6.50
CA PRO A 449 42.84 2.36 6.80
C PRO A 449 43.19 2.47 8.28
N LYS A 450 43.60 1.36 8.92
CA LYS A 450 43.98 1.33 10.35
C LYS A 450 45.11 2.28 10.76
N LYS A 451 45.88 2.78 9.77
CA LYS A 451 46.97 3.74 9.98
C LYS A 451 46.48 5.18 10.17
N TRP A 452 45.24 5.49 9.80
CA TRP A 452 44.71 6.83 9.93
C TRP A 452 44.45 7.16 11.41
N PRO A 453 44.88 8.34 11.88
CA PRO A 453 44.62 8.77 13.25
C PRO A 453 43.14 9.14 13.42
N GLN A 454 42.65 9.14 14.67
CA GLN A 454 41.23 9.39 14.98
C GLN A 454 40.76 10.74 14.43
N GLU A 455 41.63 11.76 14.48
CA GLU A 455 41.39 13.11 14.00
C GLU A 455 41.04 13.12 12.51
N ALA A 456 41.74 12.31 11.70
CA ALA A 456 41.51 12.22 10.26
C ALA A 456 40.16 11.54 9.94
N VAL A 457 39.79 10.51 10.71
CA VAL A 457 38.51 9.79 10.54
C VAL A 457 37.34 10.70 10.91
N THR A 458 37.41 11.37 12.07
CA THR A 458 36.39 12.33 12.51
C THR A 458 36.26 13.48 11.51
N GLY A 459 37.37 14.11 11.13
CA GLY A 459 37.35 15.26 10.20
C GLY A 459 36.76 14.91 8.84
N THR A 460 37.10 13.74 8.29
CA THR A 460 36.54 13.26 7.02
C THR A 460 35.03 12.98 7.16
N THR A 461 34.61 12.37 8.26
CA THR A 461 33.19 12.05 8.52
C THR A 461 32.35 13.32 8.65
N CYS A 462 32.80 14.30 9.43
CA CYS A 462 32.13 15.60 9.57
C CYS A 462 32.08 16.36 8.25
N PHE A 463 33.14 16.32 7.44
CA PHE A 463 33.15 16.98 6.13
C PHE A 463 32.14 16.34 5.16
N LEU A 464 32.08 15.01 5.08
CA LEU A 464 31.07 14.32 4.27
C LEU A 464 29.65 14.61 4.75
N ALA A 465 29.43 14.61 6.06
CA ALA A 465 28.13 14.94 6.64
C ALA A 465 27.72 16.39 6.34
N PHE A 466 28.66 17.35 6.37
CA PHE A 466 28.42 18.73 5.94
C PHE A 466 27.92 18.81 4.49
N ILE A 467 28.55 18.10 3.56
CA ILE A 467 28.13 18.09 2.15
C ILE A 467 26.71 17.54 2.00
N ILE A 468 26.34 16.49 2.75
CA ILE A 468 24.98 15.93 2.73
C ILE A 468 23.98 16.93 3.33
N SER A 469 24.33 17.60 4.42
CA SER A 469 23.47 18.60 5.08
C SER A 469 23.17 19.83 4.22
N LEU A 470 23.86 20.06 3.10
CA LEU A 470 23.55 21.18 2.19
C LEU A 470 22.13 21.11 1.61
N VAL A 471 21.50 19.92 1.57
CA VAL A 471 20.09 19.76 1.21
C VAL A 471 19.18 20.58 2.13
N PHE A 472 19.50 20.64 3.42
CA PHE A 472 18.71 21.39 4.40
C PHE A 472 18.96 22.91 4.37
N ALA A 473 19.99 23.36 3.64
CA ALA A 473 20.27 24.78 3.42
C ALA A 473 19.55 25.35 2.18
N GLN A 474 18.71 24.56 1.52
CA GLN A 474 17.84 25.02 0.44
C GLN A 474 16.68 25.87 0.97
N ARG A 475 16.00 26.61 0.09
CA ARG A 475 14.77 27.35 0.48
C ARG A 475 13.62 26.44 0.90
N SER A 476 13.53 25.22 0.35
CA SER A 476 12.63 24.17 0.85
C SER A 476 13.21 23.36 2.02
N GLY A 477 14.37 23.76 2.55
CA GLY A 477 15.15 23.03 3.55
C GLY A 477 14.41 22.77 4.86
N LEU A 478 13.52 23.69 5.28
CA LEU A 478 12.66 23.49 6.45
C LEU A 478 11.82 22.21 6.31
N TYR A 479 11.17 22.02 5.16
CA TYR A 479 10.29 20.87 4.91
C TYR A 479 11.08 19.55 4.92
N TRP A 480 12.31 19.55 4.41
CA TRP A 480 13.21 18.42 4.50
C TRP A 480 13.61 18.10 5.94
N VAL A 481 13.92 19.11 6.76
CA VAL A 481 14.23 18.93 8.17
C VAL A 481 13.03 18.33 8.91
N THR A 482 11.83 18.86 8.72
CA THR A 482 10.61 18.37 9.36
C THR A 482 10.29 16.94 8.95
N LEU A 483 10.43 16.61 7.66
CA LEU A 483 10.26 15.24 7.16
C LEU A 483 11.23 14.26 7.85
N PHE A 484 12.52 14.63 7.93
CA PHE A 484 13.51 13.78 8.55
C PHE A 484 13.29 13.64 10.06
N ASP A 485 12.91 14.71 10.76
CA ASP A 485 12.65 14.66 12.22
C ASP A 485 11.46 13.75 12.56
N ASN A 486 10.36 13.87 11.80
CA ASN A 486 9.14 13.10 12.05
C ASN A 486 9.33 11.60 11.80
N PHE A 487 10.11 11.22 10.79
CA PHE A 487 10.30 9.82 10.40
C PHE A 487 11.56 9.15 10.93
N ALA A 488 12.71 9.83 10.93
CA ALA A 488 13.97 9.23 11.37
C ALA A 488 14.02 9.04 12.89
N GLY A 489 13.40 9.95 13.64
CA GLY A 489 13.39 9.96 15.11
C GLY A 489 12.30 9.10 15.77
N SER A 490 11.51 8.32 15.01
CA SER A 490 10.37 7.54 15.52
C SER A 490 10.53 6.02 15.26
N ILE A 491 10.12 5.54 14.08
CA ILE A 491 10.08 4.10 13.75
C ILE A 491 11.43 3.40 13.87
N PRO A 492 12.53 3.96 13.31
CA PRO A 492 13.80 3.24 13.31
C PRO A 492 14.26 2.93 14.73
N LEU A 493 14.07 3.86 15.67
CA LEU A 493 14.44 3.71 17.08
C LEU A 493 13.65 2.62 17.78
N LEU A 494 12.32 2.63 17.63
CA LEU A 494 11.43 1.62 18.20
C LEU A 494 11.77 0.22 17.66
N THR A 495 12.01 0.14 16.34
CA THR A 495 12.33 -1.13 15.67
C THR A 495 13.68 -1.68 16.12
N ILE A 496 14.72 -0.84 16.14
CA ILE A 496 16.05 -1.25 16.59
C ILE A 496 16.00 -1.68 18.05
N GLY A 497 15.41 -0.88 18.95
CA GLY A 497 15.31 -1.24 20.37
C GLY A 497 14.53 -2.53 20.64
N PHE A 498 13.49 -2.82 19.84
CA PHE A 498 12.80 -4.12 19.89
C PHE A 498 13.75 -5.29 19.57
N PHE A 499 14.55 -5.16 18.51
CA PHE A 499 15.50 -6.20 18.13
C PHE A 499 16.70 -6.30 19.09
N GLU A 500 17.17 -5.20 19.67
CA GLU A 500 18.19 -5.21 20.73
C GLU A 500 17.72 -6.00 21.95
N LEU A 501 16.48 -5.75 22.37
CA LEU A 501 15.86 -6.44 23.50
C LEU A 501 15.71 -7.95 23.23
N ILE A 502 15.19 -8.33 22.06
CA ILE A 502 15.08 -9.73 21.65
C ILE A 502 16.45 -10.40 21.56
N ALA A 503 17.43 -9.71 20.96
CA ALA A 503 18.78 -10.23 20.79
C ALA A 503 19.42 -10.54 22.14
N VAL A 504 19.30 -9.67 23.14
CA VAL A 504 19.88 -9.91 24.45
C VAL A 504 19.08 -10.94 25.25
N VAL A 505 17.75 -10.86 25.27
CA VAL A 505 16.92 -11.75 26.11
C VAL A 505 16.89 -13.18 25.58
N HIS A 506 16.76 -13.36 24.27
CA HIS A 506 16.52 -14.68 23.64
C HIS A 506 17.73 -15.29 22.91
N ILE A 507 18.68 -14.47 22.40
CA ILE A 507 19.85 -14.98 21.66
C ILE A 507 21.11 -15.00 22.55
N TYR A 508 21.41 -13.91 23.26
CA TYR A 508 22.48 -13.89 24.24
C TYR A 508 22.10 -14.71 25.49
N GLY A 509 20.84 -14.61 25.89
CA GLY A 509 20.24 -15.37 26.97
C GLY A 509 20.20 -14.57 28.28
N ILE A 510 18.98 -14.33 28.78
CA ILE A 510 18.76 -13.58 30.01
C ILE A 510 19.43 -14.19 31.25
N ASP A 511 19.50 -15.52 31.33
CA ASP A 511 20.15 -16.21 32.47
C ASP A 511 21.66 -15.93 32.48
N ARG A 512 22.29 -15.79 31.30
CA ARG A 512 23.70 -15.42 31.15
C ARG A 512 23.93 -13.96 31.51
N LEU A 513 23.08 -13.06 30.99
CA LEU A 513 23.12 -11.64 31.37
C LEU A 513 23.02 -11.44 32.89
N ASN A 514 22.22 -12.26 33.58
CA ASN A 514 22.11 -12.21 35.04
C ASN A 514 23.41 -12.60 35.76
N GLU A 515 24.16 -13.56 35.24
CA GLU A 515 25.48 -13.91 35.79
C GLU A 515 26.52 -12.85 35.44
N ASP A 516 26.49 -12.28 34.24
CA ASP A 516 27.37 -11.16 33.85
C ASP A 516 27.13 -9.94 34.75
N LEU A 517 25.87 -9.60 35.01
CA LEU A 517 25.51 -8.54 35.95
C LEU A 517 25.99 -8.89 37.36
N LYS A 518 25.75 -10.11 37.86
CA LYS A 518 26.26 -10.54 39.17
C LYS A 518 27.78 -10.41 39.27
N PHE A 519 28.53 -10.67 38.20
CA PHE A 519 29.97 -10.47 38.14
C PHE A 519 30.37 -8.99 38.17
N MET A 520 29.68 -8.12 37.41
CA MET A 520 29.99 -6.69 37.36
C MET A 520 29.57 -5.93 38.64
N ILE A 521 28.37 -6.18 39.18
CA ILE A 521 27.77 -5.42 40.29
C ILE A 521 27.71 -6.18 41.63
N GLY A 522 27.99 -7.48 41.65
CA GLY A 522 28.02 -8.32 42.86
C GLY A 522 26.70 -9.02 43.22
N TYR A 523 25.57 -8.65 42.62
CA TYR A 523 24.25 -9.24 42.88
C TYR A 523 23.41 -9.39 41.60
N LYS A 524 22.41 -10.28 41.62
CA LYS A 524 21.51 -10.50 40.48
C LYS A 524 20.42 -9.43 40.42
N PRO A 525 19.93 -9.06 39.21
CA PRO A 525 18.82 -8.13 39.08
C PRO A 525 17.55 -8.62 39.77
N SER A 526 16.79 -7.69 40.37
CA SER A 526 15.51 -7.95 41.02
C SER A 526 14.43 -8.45 40.05
N ILE A 527 13.31 -8.90 40.61
CA ILE A 527 12.14 -9.42 39.86
C ILE A 527 11.60 -8.38 38.88
N PHE A 528 11.63 -7.10 39.24
CA PHE A 528 11.19 -6.00 38.37
C PHE A 528 11.91 -6.03 37.01
N TRP A 529 13.24 -6.12 37.00
CA TRP A 529 14.05 -6.19 35.78
C TRP A 529 13.77 -7.46 34.97
N GLN A 530 13.56 -8.59 35.65
CA GLN A 530 13.25 -9.85 34.96
C GLN A 530 11.90 -9.80 34.24
N ILE A 531 10.87 -9.23 34.87
CA ILE A 531 9.53 -9.12 34.27
C ILE A 531 9.55 -8.13 33.11
N THR A 532 10.21 -6.99 33.30
CA THR A 532 10.28 -5.93 32.27
C THR A 532 11.01 -6.38 31.01
N TRP A 533 12.18 -7.01 31.13
CA TRP A 533 12.91 -7.50 29.96
C TRP A 533 12.24 -8.66 29.25
N ARG A 534 11.61 -9.60 29.99
CA ARG A 534 11.05 -10.82 29.40
C ARG A 534 9.66 -10.62 28.79
N PHE A 535 8.85 -9.71 29.33
CA PHE A 535 7.43 -9.63 28.96
C PHE A 535 6.93 -8.20 28.74
N ILE A 536 7.12 -7.28 29.68
CA ILE A 536 6.46 -5.95 29.61
C ILE A 536 7.01 -5.12 28.44
N SER A 537 8.33 -4.86 28.41
CA SER A 537 8.92 -3.98 27.40
C SER A 537 8.75 -4.52 25.97
N PRO A 538 8.98 -5.83 25.68
CA PRO A 538 8.74 -6.36 24.33
C PRO A 538 7.28 -6.20 23.87
N VAL A 539 6.31 -6.37 24.78
CA VAL A 539 4.89 -6.23 24.46
C VAL A 539 4.51 -4.77 24.23
N ILE A 540 4.99 -3.85 25.08
CA ILE A 540 4.74 -2.41 24.92
C ILE A 540 5.30 -1.91 23.59
N ILE A 541 6.57 -2.19 23.28
CA ILE A 541 7.18 -1.77 22.00
C ILE A 541 6.38 -2.33 20.81
N LEU A 542 5.97 -3.61 20.88
CA LEU A 542 5.19 -4.24 19.82
C LEU A 542 3.83 -3.56 19.62
N VAL A 543 3.12 -3.21 20.71
CA VAL A 543 1.83 -2.50 20.65
C VAL A 543 2.02 -1.11 20.04
N ILE A 544 3.05 -0.36 20.46
CA ILE A 544 3.35 0.97 19.92
C ILE A 544 3.65 0.87 18.41
N LEU A 545 4.42 -0.14 17.97
CA LEU A 545 4.72 -0.37 16.56
C LEU A 545 3.45 -0.73 15.75
N VAL A 546 2.52 -1.49 16.34
CA VAL A 546 1.22 -1.77 15.70
C VAL A 546 0.37 -0.51 15.60
N PHE A 547 0.28 0.31 16.66
CA PHE A 547 -0.44 1.58 16.62
C PHE A 547 0.10 2.51 15.54
N TYR A 548 1.43 2.60 15.42
CA TYR A 548 2.07 3.33 14.33
C TYR A 548 1.61 2.85 12.94
N MET A 549 1.64 1.54 12.70
CA MET A 549 1.21 0.95 11.42
C MET A 549 -0.28 1.20 11.11
N VAL A 550 -1.13 1.23 12.14
CA VAL A 550 -2.57 1.52 11.99
C VAL A 550 -2.80 2.99 11.62
N ILE A 551 -2.17 3.92 12.36
CA ILE A 551 -2.33 5.36 12.14
C ILE A 551 -1.83 5.75 10.74
N GLN A 552 -0.63 5.28 10.35
CA GLN A 552 -0.08 5.54 9.01
C GLN A 552 -0.87 4.90 7.86
N ALA A 553 -1.67 3.86 8.14
CA ALA A 553 -2.52 3.27 7.12
C ALA A 553 -3.80 4.08 6.86
N GLN A 554 -4.21 4.93 7.81
CA GLN A 554 -5.45 5.69 7.82
C GLN A 554 -5.28 7.17 7.44
N GLU A 555 -4.15 7.80 7.77
CA GLU A 555 -3.92 9.23 7.55
C GLU A 555 -3.18 9.52 6.23
N GLU A 556 -3.59 10.57 5.52
CA GLU A 556 -2.85 11.09 4.38
C GLU A 556 -1.65 11.91 4.86
N LEU A 557 -0.47 11.64 4.30
CA LEU A 557 0.76 12.30 4.71
C LEU A 557 0.79 13.75 4.20
N THR A 558 0.59 14.70 5.11
CA THR A 558 0.61 16.16 4.84
C THR A 558 1.79 16.86 5.50
N HIS A 559 2.13 18.05 5.01
CA HIS A 559 3.13 18.95 5.59
C HIS A 559 2.62 20.40 5.60
N LEU A 560 3.05 21.17 6.59
CA LEU A 560 2.70 22.58 6.76
C LEU A 560 3.60 23.48 5.91
N VAL A 561 3.00 24.43 5.19
CA VAL A 561 3.67 25.31 4.23
C VAL A 561 3.37 26.77 4.53
N TRP A 562 4.37 27.63 4.32
CA TRP A 562 4.27 29.08 4.45
C TRP A 562 3.99 29.69 3.08
N ASP A 563 2.71 29.94 2.79
CA ASP A 563 2.24 30.48 1.52
C ASP A 563 1.49 31.81 1.73
N PRO A 564 2.07 32.96 1.31
CA PRO A 564 1.42 34.27 1.39
C PRO A 564 0.20 34.41 0.49
N SER A 565 0.03 33.52 -0.49
CA SER A 565 -1.09 33.54 -1.43
C SER A 565 -2.29 32.70 -0.96
N SER A 566 -2.17 32.04 0.19
CA SER A 566 -3.24 31.27 0.82
C SER A 566 -4.40 32.18 1.26
N GLU A 567 -5.65 31.74 1.03
CA GLU A 567 -6.85 32.45 1.48
C GLU A 567 -6.92 32.60 3.02
N ASN A 568 -6.27 31.70 3.76
CA ASN A 568 -6.27 31.68 5.23
C ASN A 568 -4.97 32.26 5.83
N PHE A 569 -4.17 33.02 5.08
CA PHE A 569 -2.98 33.67 5.61
C PHE A 569 -3.35 34.58 6.81
N PRO A 570 -2.63 34.53 7.95
CA PRO A 570 -1.28 34.01 8.18
C PRO A 570 -1.17 32.56 8.69
N SER A 571 -2.26 31.77 8.68
CA SER A 571 -2.20 30.37 9.11
C SER A 571 -1.42 29.51 8.10
N LEU A 572 -0.63 28.55 8.61
CA LEU A 572 0.12 27.61 7.78
C LEU A 572 -0.84 26.68 7.01
N ALA A 573 -0.62 26.52 5.70
CA ALA A 573 -1.45 25.64 4.87
C ALA A 573 -0.93 24.20 4.95
N SER A 574 -1.82 23.22 5.12
CA SER A 574 -1.48 21.79 5.05
C SER A 574 -1.60 21.27 3.61
N ILE A 575 -0.52 20.71 3.06
CA ILE A 575 -0.45 20.22 1.68
C ILE A 575 0.08 18.77 1.68
N PRO A 576 -0.45 17.85 0.85
CA PRO A 576 0.05 16.47 0.77
C PRO A 576 1.48 16.40 0.19
N TYR A 577 2.28 15.41 0.61
CA TYR A 577 3.60 15.17 0.02
C TYR A 577 3.52 14.70 -1.44
N PRO A 578 4.46 15.10 -2.32
CA PRO A 578 4.49 14.67 -3.72
C PRO A 578 4.84 13.18 -3.89
N SER A 579 4.22 12.48 -4.85
CA SER A 579 4.39 11.04 -5.12
C SER A 579 5.45 10.76 -6.19
N TRP A 580 6.73 10.98 -5.89
CA TRP A 580 7.82 11.04 -6.88
C TRP A 580 8.32 9.69 -7.48
N GLU A 581 7.68 8.54 -7.26
CA GLU A 581 8.04 7.26 -7.93
C GLU A 581 6.85 6.44 -8.45
N ARG A 582 7.02 5.84 -9.65
CA ARG A 582 6.09 4.82 -10.19
C ARG A 582 6.12 3.56 -9.28
N PRO A 583 4.97 2.91 -9.04
CA PRO A 583 4.93 1.67 -8.25
C PRO A 583 5.78 0.57 -8.92
N GLN A 584 6.45 -0.24 -8.12
CA GLN A 584 7.24 -1.39 -8.56
C GLN A 584 6.68 -2.68 -7.94
N TRP A 585 7.03 -3.83 -8.52
CA TRP A 585 6.74 -5.14 -7.93
C TRP A 585 7.66 -5.39 -6.73
N ASP A 586 7.14 -5.95 -5.63
CA ASP A 586 7.96 -6.27 -4.46
C ASP A 586 8.93 -7.41 -4.77
N ASN A 587 8.52 -8.36 -5.62
CA ASN A 587 9.39 -9.44 -6.09
C ASN A 587 8.93 -10.02 -7.45
N LYS A 588 9.80 -10.83 -8.05
CA LYS A 588 9.54 -11.45 -9.37
C LYS A 588 8.39 -12.46 -9.36
N VAL A 589 8.20 -13.16 -8.24
CA VAL A 589 7.16 -14.20 -8.10
C VAL A 589 5.77 -13.55 -8.12
N GLN A 590 5.60 -12.41 -7.46
CA GLN A 590 4.39 -11.60 -7.46
C GLN A 590 4.00 -11.16 -8.88
N TYR A 591 4.96 -10.68 -9.67
CA TYR A 591 4.74 -10.35 -11.08
C TYR A 591 4.29 -11.57 -11.89
N LEU A 592 5.02 -12.70 -11.78
CA LEU A 592 4.70 -13.92 -12.52
C LEU A 592 3.34 -14.49 -12.14
N LEU A 593 3.02 -14.56 -10.84
CA LEU A 593 1.72 -15.01 -10.36
C LEU A 593 0.60 -14.09 -10.83
N THR A 594 0.83 -12.77 -10.93
CA THR A 594 -0.16 -11.85 -11.48
C THR A 594 -0.40 -12.09 -12.97
N CYS A 595 0.66 -12.29 -13.76
CA CYS A 595 0.50 -12.62 -15.18
C CYS A 595 -0.21 -13.97 -15.38
N ILE A 596 0.14 -14.98 -14.57
CA ILE A 596 -0.50 -16.30 -14.61
C ILE A 596 -1.96 -16.21 -14.17
N GLY A 597 -2.28 -15.48 -13.10
CA GLY A 597 -3.65 -15.30 -12.63
C GLY A 597 -4.51 -14.46 -13.58
N PHE A 598 -3.91 -13.60 -14.40
CA PHE A 598 -4.62 -12.88 -15.45
C PHE A 598 -4.87 -13.74 -16.69
N ALA A 599 -3.96 -14.66 -17.04
CA ALA A 599 -4.16 -15.62 -18.13
C ALA A 599 -5.10 -16.77 -17.74
N VAL A 600 -4.93 -17.32 -16.53
CA VAL A 600 -5.72 -18.45 -16.04
C VAL A 600 -6.99 -17.92 -15.38
N GLY A 601 -8.12 -18.07 -16.07
CA GLY A 601 -9.42 -17.61 -15.60
C GLY A 601 -10.55 -18.60 -15.84
N PHE A 602 -11.78 -18.10 -15.80
CA PHE A 602 -13.01 -18.87 -16.07
C PHE A 602 -12.97 -19.63 -17.41
N GLY A 603 -12.32 -19.04 -18.41
CA GLY A 603 -12.16 -19.64 -19.74
C GLY A 603 -11.45 -21.00 -19.73
N ASN A 604 -10.49 -21.21 -18.83
CA ASN A 604 -9.75 -22.46 -18.73
C ASN A 604 -10.58 -23.57 -18.07
N ILE A 605 -11.50 -23.21 -17.17
CA ILE A 605 -12.28 -24.18 -16.40
C ILE A 605 -13.55 -24.61 -17.13
N TRP A 606 -14.32 -23.72 -17.76
CA TRP A 606 -15.56 -24.16 -18.41
C TRP A 606 -15.58 -24.02 -19.92
N ARG A 607 -14.94 -22.98 -20.48
CA ARG A 607 -15.03 -22.73 -21.93
C ARG A 607 -14.14 -23.71 -22.68
N PHE A 608 -12.91 -23.92 -22.21
CA PHE A 608 -11.99 -24.85 -22.84
C PHE A 608 -12.50 -26.30 -22.83
N PRO A 609 -12.95 -26.89 -21.70
CA PRO A 609 -13.54 -28.23 -21.71
C PRO A 609 -14.78 -28.35 -22.57
N TYR A 610 -15.64 -27.32 -22.58
CA TYR A 610 -16.81 -27.26 -23.46
C TYR A 610 -16.40 -27.30 -24.95
N LEU A 611 -15.42 -26.49 -25.36
CA LEU A 611 -14.90 -26.48 -26.73
C LEU A 611 -14.27 -27.83 -27.11
N CYS A 612 -13.53 -28.47 -26.19
CA CYS A 612 -13.04 -29.82 -26.39
C CYS A 612 -14.19 -30.82 -26.60
N GLN A 613 -15.28 -30.73 -25.84
CA GLN A 613 -16.42 -31.64 -25.94
C GLN A 613 -17.12 -31.52 -27.31
N ILE A 614 -17.47 -30.29 -27.73
CA ILE A 614 -18.21 -30.07 -28.99
C ILE A 614 -17.36 -30.32 -30.25
N TYR A 615 -16.03 -30.22 -30.15
CA TYR A 615 -15.11 -30.36 -31.28
C TYR A 615 -14.31 -31.66 -31.26
N GLY A 616 -14.94 -32.75 -30.80
CA GLY A 616 -14.38 -34.10 -30.97
C GLY A 616 -13.23 -34.42 -30.04
N GLY A 617 -13.30 -33.94 -28.80
CA GLY A 617 -12.34 -34.20 -27.73
C GLY A 617 -10.92 -33.80 -28.11
N GLY A 618 -10.06 -34.79 -28.26
CA GLY A 618 -8.64 -34.62 -28.53
C GLY A 618 -8.32 -33.94 -29.85
N ALA A 619 -9.27 -33.91 -30.80
CA ALA A 619 -9.08 -33.23 -32.09
C ALA A 619 -8.89 -31.72 -31.93
N PHE A 620 -9.61 -31.08 -30.99
CA PHE A 620 -9.53 -29.64 -30.74
C PHE A 620 -8.15 -29.19 -30.24
N LEU A 621 -7.41 -30.07 -29.56
CA LEU A 621 -6.09 -29.76 -29.01
C LEU A 621 -5.06 -29.42 -30.10
N ILE A 622 -5.23 -29.95 -31.32
CA ILE A 622 -4.29 -29.72 -32.42
C ILE A 622 -4.35 -28.26 -32.90
N PRO A 623 -5.50 -27.72 -33.36
CA PRO A 623 -5.64 -26.29 -33.67
C PRO A 623 -5.23 -25.38 -32.52
N TYR A 624 -5.59 -25.73 -31.28
CA TYR A 624 -5.28 -24.94 -30.09
C TYR A 624 -3.76 -24.79 -29.86
N LEU A 625 -2.99 -25.88 -29.94
CA LEU A 625 -1.53 -25.84 -29.78
C LEU A 625 -0.82 -25.12 -30.93
N ILE A 626 -1.35 -25.23 -32.16
CA ILE A 626 -0.81 -24.49 -33.31
C ILE A 626 -1.01 -22.98 -33.10
N ALA A 627 -2.23 -22.56 -32.72
CA ALA A 627 -2.53 -21.16 -32.42
C ALA A 627 -1.68 -20.62 -31.25
N LEU A 628 -1.45 -21.43 -30.20
CA LEU A 628 -0.55 -21.05 -29.09
C LEU A 628 0.86 -20.70 -29.58
N VAL A 629 1.46 -21.57 -30.40
CA VAL A 629 2.87 -21.43 -30.81
C VAL A 629 3.06 -20.30 -31.82
N PHE A 630 2.15 -20.15 -32.78
CA PHE A 630 2.31 -19.22 -33.89
C PHE A 630 1.59 -17.88 -33.72
N GLU A 631 0.62 -17.76 -32.81
CA GLU A 631 -0.11 -16.52 -32.55
C GLU A 631 0.05 -16.06 -31.10
N GLY A 632 -0.31 -16.92 -30.14
CA GLY A 632 -0.34 -16.58 -28.71
C GLY A 632 1.00 -16.17 -28.12
N LEU A 633 2.01 -17.05 -28.19
CA LEU A 633 3.34 -16.79 -27.63
C LEU A 633 4.04 -15.58 -28.30
N PRO A 634 4.01 -15.41 -29.64
CA PRO A 634 4.56 -14.22 -30.27
C PRO A 634 3.90 -12.92 -29.82
N LEU A 635 2.56 -12.88 -29.70
CA LEU A 635 1.84 -11.69 -29.22
C LEU A 635 2.17 -11.38 -27.76
N LEU A 636 2.11 -12.39 -26.89
CA LEU A 636 2.44 -12.24 -25.47
C LEU A 636 3.86 -11.69 -25.30
N TYR A 637 4.83 -12.23 -26.06
CA TYR A 637 6.22 -11.78 -25.96
C TYR A 637 6.37 -10.32 -26.36
N LEU A 638 5.64 -9.91 -27.41
CA LEU A 638 5.64 -8.55 -27.91
C LEU A 638 5.05 -7.58 -26.88
N GLU A 639 3.90 -7.87 -26.29
CA GLU A 639 3.27 -7.01 -25.28
C GLU A 639 4.16 -6.81 -24.05
N LEU A 640 4.72 -7.90 -23.52
CA LEU A 640 5.60 -7.84 -22.34
C LEU A 640 6.88 -7.03 -22.65
N ALA A 641 7.47 -7.22 -23.83
CA ALA A 641 8.66 -6.49 -24.24
C ALA A 641 8.39 -4.98 -24.44
N ILE A 642 7.26 -4.62 -25.06
CA ILE A 642 6.88 -3.22 -25.28
C ILE A 642 6.62 -2.50 -23.95
N GLY A 643 5.84 -3.12 -23.06
CA GLY A 643 5.54 -2.57 -21.74
C GLY A 643 6.80 -2.32 -20.93
N GLN A 644 7.69 -3.32 -20.85
CA GLN A 644 8.95 -3.22 -20.10
C GLN A 644 9.89 -2.16 -20.69
N ARG A 645 10.02 -2.07 -22.03
CA ARG A 645 10.93 -1.12 -22.68
C ARG A 645 10.49 0.33 -22.55
N LEU A 646 9.19 0.59 -22.73
CA LEU A 646 8.65 1.95 -22.79
C LEU A 646 8.23 2.48 -21.41
N ARG A 647 8.06 1.61 -20.40
CA ARG A 647 7.72 1.98 -19.02
C ARG A 647 6.48 2.90 -18.94
N LYS A 648 5.49 2.63 -19.79
CA LYS A 648 4.20 3.35 -19.89
C LYS A 648 3.04 2.34 -19.97
N GLY A 649 1.81 2.78 -19.67
CA GLY A 649 0.61 1.96 -19.89
C GLY A 649 0.31 1.78 -21.37
N SER A 650 -0.76 1.05 -21.71
CA SER A 650 -1.08 0.70 -23.11
C SER A 650 -1.15 1.92 -24.05
N ILE A 651 -1.93 2.96 -23.71
CA ILE A 651 -2.03 4.18 -24.54
C ILE A 651 -0.69 4.90 -24.65
N GLY A 652 0.01 5.08 -23.53
CA GLY A 652 1.30 5.77 -23.48
C GLY A 652 2.39 5.03 -24.27
N ALA A 653 2.37 3.69 -24.27
CA ALA A 653 3.29 2.85 -25.01
C ALA A 653 3.08 3.01 -26.53
N TRP A 654 1.85 2.85 -27.02
CA TRP A 654 1.56 2.97 -28.46
C TRP A 654 1.76 4.39 -28.98
N SER A 655 1.39 5.41 -28.20
CA SER A 655 1.60 6.82 -28.56
C SER A 655 3.09 7.22 -28.59
N ALA A 656 3.93 6.56 -27.78
CA ALA A 656 5.38 6.78 -27.77
C ALA A 656 6.08 6.15 -28.98
N ILE A 657 5.56 5.04 -29.51
CA ILE A 657 6.06 4.45 -30.77
C ILE A 657 5.72 5.37 -31.95
N SER A 658 4.45 5.78 -32.05
CA SER A 658 4.01 6.77 -33.01
C SER A 658 2.74 7.43 -32.48
N PRO A 659 2.62 8.77 -32.51
CA PRO A 659 1.40 9.47 -32.10
C PRO A 659 0.13 9.03 -32.84
N LEU A 660 0.27 8.42 -34.03
CA LEU A 660 -0.84 7.88 -34.81
C LEU A 660 -1.40 6.57 -34.24
N LEU A 661 -0.58 5.79 -33.54
CA LEU A 661 -0.97 4.47 -33.00
C LEU A 661 -1.69 4.54 -31.65
N GLY A 662 -1.86 5.73 -31.06
CA GLY A 662 -2.53 5.89 -29.76
C GLY A 662 -3.96 5.32 -29.70
N GLY A 663 -4.63 5.18 -30.86
CA GLY A 663 -5.95 4.55 -30.96
C GLY A 663 -5.97 3.07 -30.56
N ILE A 664 -4.85 2.35 -30.71
CA ILE A 664 -4.75 0.93 -30.29
C ILE A 664 -4.98 0.82 -28.78
N GLY A 665 -4.31 1.66 -27.98
CA GLY A 665 -4.47 1.62 -26.52
C GLY A 665 -5.86 2.06 -26.04
N ILE A 666 -6.52 2.98 -26.75
CA ILE A 666 -7.92 3.36 -26.45
C ILE A 666 -8.85 2.18 -26.72
N ALA A 667 -8.65 1.47 -27.83
CA ALA A 667 -9.41 0.27 -28.15
C ALA A 667 -9.26 -0.81 -27.07
N SER A 668 -8.03 -1.10 -26.64
CA SER A 668 -7.75 -2.04 -25.54
C SER A 668 -8.42 -1.63 -24.22
N MET A 669 -8.44 -0.33 -23.89
CA MET A 669 -9.11 0.19 -22.69
C MET A 669 -10.63 -0.05 -22.75
N VAL A 670 -11.27 0.23 -23.88
CA VAL A 670 -12.73 0.04 -24.05
C VAL A 670 -13.11 -1.44 -23.99
N VAL A 671 -12.34 -2.31 -24.66
CA VAL A 671 -12.56 -3.76 -24.61
C VAL A 671 -12.40 -4.28 -23.18
N SER A 672 -11.33 -3.90 -22.49
CA SER A 672 -11.09 -4.29 -21.09
C SER A 672 -12.22 -3.83 -20.16
N PHE A 673 -12.75 -2.62 -20.36
CA PHE A 673 -13.91 -2.13 -19.60
C PHE A 673 -15.15 -3.00 -19.84
N LEU A 674 -15.53 -3.24 -21.10
CA LEU A 674 -16.71 -4.06 -21.43
C LEU A 674 -16.60 -5.48 -20.88
N ILE A 675 -15.40 -6.08 -20.93
CA ILE A 675 -15.15 -7.42 -20.38
C ILE A 675 -15.27 -7.41 -18.86
N CYS A 676 -14.70 -6.40 -18.20
CA CYS A 676 -14.79 -6.20 -16.75
C CYS A 676 -16.26 -6.18 -16.26
N VAL A 677 -17.15 -5.51 -17.00
CA VAL A 677 -18.59 -5.40 -16.65
C VAL A 677 -19.26 -6.78 -16.60
N PHE A 678 -19.17 -7.61 -17.66
CA PHE A 678 -19.87 -8.89 -17.66
C PHE A 678 -19.16 -9.98 -16.86
N TYR A 679 -17.82 -9.97 -16.79
CA TYR A 679 -17.08 -10.92 -15.95
C TYR A 679 -17.43 -10.79 -14.47
N ASN A 680 -17.62 -9.57 -13.98
CA ASN A 680 -18.00 -9.39 -12.59
C ASN A 680 -19.44 -9.84 -12.29
N THR A 681 -20.32 -9.82 -13.29
CA THR A 681 -21.65 -10.44 -13.18
C THR A 681 -21.54 -11.96 -13.03
N ILE A 682 -20.65 -12.60 -13.79
CA ILE A 682 -20.38 -14.04 -13.62
C ILE A 682 -19.88 -14.31 -12.19
N MET A 683 -18.99 -13.46 -11.65
CA MET A 683 -18.55 -13.57 -10.26
C MET A 683 -19.71 -13.41 -9.26
N ALA A 684 -20.68 -12.53 -9.55
CA ALA A 684 -21.89 -12.39 -8.73
C ALA A 684 -22.72 -13.67 -8.69
N TRP A 685 -22.87 -14.36 -9.83
CA TRP A 685 -23.53 -15.68 -9.89
C TRP A 685 -22.76 -16.75 -9.10
N VAL A 686 -21.43 -16.78 -9.22
CA VAL A 686 -20.59 -17.68 -8.41
C VAL A 686 -20.75 -17.39 -6.91
N LEU A 687 -20.78 -16.12 -6.51
CA LEU A 687 -20.98 -15.71 -5.12
C LEU A 687 -22.36 -16.13 -4.59
N TRP A 688 -23.41 -16.01 -5.41
CA TRP A 688 -24.75 -16.50 -5.06
C TRP A 688 -24.77 -18.00 -4.76
N TYR A 689 -24.13 -18.82 -5.61
CA TYR A 689 -24.02 -20.26 -5.38
C TYR A 689 -23.12 -20.60 -4.18
N PHE A 690 -22.03 -19.86 -3.96
CA PHE A 690 -21.18 -20.01 -2.79
C PHE A 690 -21.97 -19.79 -1.48
N ILE A 691 -22.75 -18.72 -1.40
CA ILE A 691 -23.59 -18.41 -0.22
C ILE A 691 -24.62 -19.53 0.01
N ASN A 692 -25.24 -20.04 -1.04
CA ASN A 692 -26.25 -21.10 -0.95
C ASN A 692 -25.66 -22.49 -0.65
N SER A 693 -24.35 -22.70 -0.83
CA SER A 693 -23.68 -23.98 -0.59
C SER A 693 -23.61 -24.38 0.89
N PHE A 694 -23.79 -23.43 1.82
CA PHE A 694 -23.75 -23.69 3.26
C PHE A 694 -25.05 -24.30 3.83
N ARG A 695 -26.09 -24.54 3.01
CA ARG A 695 -27.38 -25.12 3.45
C ARG A 695 -27.41 -26.64 3.27
N ASN A 696 -27.89 -27.38 4.28
CA ASN A 696 -28.09 -28.84 4.23
C ASN A 696 -29.59 -29.18 4.37
N PRO A 697 -30.26 -29.77 3.36
CA PRO A 697 -29.75 -30.16 2.03
C PRO A 697 -29.44 -28.96 1.12
N LEU A 698 -28.67 -29.21 0.05
CA LEU A 698 -28.38 -28.20 -0.97
C LEU A 698 -29.69 -27.72 -1.65
N PRO A 699 -29.86 -26.42 -1.95
CA PRO A 699 -31.11 -25.88 -2.49
C PRO A 699 -31.53 -26.42 -3.86
N TRP A 700 -30.58 -26.90 -4.66
CA TRP A 700 -30.81 -27.49 -5.98
C TRP A 700 -30.91 -29.03 -5.96
N ARG A 701 -31.09 -29.65 -4.78
CA ARG A 701 -31.20 -31.11 -4.65
C ARG A 701 -32.59 -31.65 -4.96
N HIS A 702 -33.65 -30.90 -4.62
CA HIS A 702 -35.03 -31.34 -4.73
C HIS A 702 -35.91 -30.27 -5.38
N CYS A 703 -36.95 -30.71 -6.09
CA CYS A 703 -37.95 -29.80 -6.63
C CYS A 703 -38.79 -29.19 -5.49
N PRO A 704 -39.17 -27.90 -5.61
CA PRO A 704 -40.11 -27.30 -4.67
C PRO A 704 -41.54 -27.80 -4.94
N LEU A 705 -42.29 -27.94 -3.85
CA LEU A 705 -43.73 -28.22 -3.91
C LEU A 705 -44.48 -27.01 -4.48
N GLN A 706 -45.53 -27.26 -5.26
CA GLN A 706 -46.43 -26.23 -5.75
C GLN A 706 -47.27 -25.64 -4.60
N ASP A 707 -47.65 -24.36 -4.70
CA ASP A 707 -48.36 -23.63 -3.63
C ASP A 707 -49.68 -24.29 -3.14
N ASN A 708 -50.23 -25.25 -3.91
CA ASN A 708 -51.43 -26.04 -3.58
C ASN A 708 -51.13 -27.47 -3.07
N SER A 709 -49.92 -27.73 -2.57
CA SER A 709 -49.54 -28.85 -1.70
C SER A 709 -49.76 -30.30 -2.20
N THR A 710 -49.95 -30.54 -3.49
CA THR A 710 -50.27 -31.89 -4.00
C THR A 710 -49.26 -32.49 -4.99
N GLY A 711 -48.30 -31.71 -5.50
CA GLY A 711 -47.26 -32.18 -6.41
C GLY A 711 -46.06 -31.22 -6.50
N ASP A 712 -44.96 -31.72 -7.09
CA ASP A 712 -43.81 -30.90 -7.45
C ASP A 712 -44.19 -29.89 -8.54
N SER A 713 -43.47 -28.78 -8.64
CA SER A 713 -43.73 -27.80 -9.70
C SER A 713 -43.54 -28.44 -11.09
N GLU A 714 -44.51 -28.28 -11.98
CA GLU A 714 -44.55 -28.89 -13.32
C GLU A 714 -43.29 -28.58 -14.17
N GLU A 715 -42.75 -27.36 -14.07
CA GLU A 715 -41.51 -26.95 -14.75
C GLU A 715 -40.29 -27.74 -14.25
N CYS A 716 -40.23 -28.04 -12.95
CA CYS A 716 -39.12 -28.76 -12.33
C CYS A 716 -39.18 -30.26 -12.63
N GLU A 717 -40.37 -30.85 -12.59
CA GLU A 717 -40.60 -32.28 -12.88
C GLU A 717 -40.25 -32.63 -14.33
N LYS A 718 -40.63 -31.78 -15.29
CA LYS A 718 -40.31 -31.95 -16.72
C LYS A 718 -38.84 -31.69 -17.06
N SER A 719 -38.12 -30.95 -16.21
CA SER A 719 -36.70 -30.64 -16.40
C SER A 719 -35.84 -31.32 -15.33
N THR A 720 -35.14 -30.55 -14.50
CA THR A 720 -34.42 -31.06 -13.31
C THR A 720 -34.44 -30.01 -12.20
N ALA A 721 -34.25 -30.45 -10.95
CA ALA A 721 -34.13 -29.54 -9.80
C ALA A 721 -33.03 -28.49 -9.97
N VAL A 722 -31.93 -28.86 -10.63
CA VAL A 722 -30.80 -27.97 -10.91
C VAL A 722 -31.15 -26.94 -11.99
N ASN A 723 -31.77 -27.37 -13.10
CA ASN A 723 -32.24 -26.45 -14.15
C ASN A 723 -33.24 -25.44 -13.60
N TYR A 724 -34.18 -25.90 -12.78
CA TYR A 724 -35.16 -25.05 -12.12
C TYR A 724 -34.49 -24.03 -11.16
N PHE A 725 -33.49 -24.47 -10.39
CA PHE A 725 -32.75 -23.57 -9.50
C PHE A 725 -31.98 -22.48 -10.28
N TRP A 726 -31.39 -22.83 -11.42
CA TRP A 726 -30.68 -21.86 -12.27
C TRP A 726 -31.64 -20.88 -12.96
N TYR A 727 -32.55 -21.40 -13.78
CA TYR A 727 -33.40 -20.56 -14.62
C TYR A 727 -34.49 -19.82 -13.85
N ARG A 728 -35.08 -20.42 -12.81
CA ARG A 728 -36.22 -19.84 -12.10
C ARG A 728 -35.86 -19.21 -10.76
N LYS A 729 -35.05 -19.88 -9.92
CA LYS A 729 -34.69 -19.34 -8.59
C LYS A 729 -33.51 -18.37 -8.61
N THR A 730 -32.54 -18.57 -9.49
CA THR A 730 -31.36 -17.71 -9.57
C THR A 730 -31.63 -16.53 -10.51
N LEU A 731 -31.87 -16.82 -11.79
CA LEU A 731 -32.02 -15.79 -12.82
C LEU A 731 -33.43 -15.21 -12.92
N ASP A 732 -34.45 -16.03 -12.62
CA ASP A 732 -35.86 -15.74 -12.92
C ASP A 732 -36.03 -15.26 -14.38
N ILE A 733 -35.67 -16.17 -15.30
CA ILE A 733 -35.45 -15.87 -16.70
C ILE A 733 -36.76 -15.63 -17.46
N THR A 734 -36.74 -14.63 -18.36
CA THR A 734 -37.86 -14.35 -19.26
C THR A 734 -37.86 -15.29 -20.48
N PRO A 735 -39.02 -15.54 -21.12
CA PRO A 735 -39.10 -16.43 -22.27
C PRO A 735 -38.33 -15.88 -23.48
N ASN A 736 -38.23 -14.56 -23.62
CA ASN A 736 -37.56 -13.89 -24.73
C ASN A 736 -36.61 -12.78 -24.23
N ILE A 737 -35.71 -12.33 -25.09
CA ILE A 737 -34.81 -11.19 -24.82
C ILE A 737 -35.52 -9.83 -24.79
N GLU A 738 -36.64 -9.70 -25.52
CA GLU A 738 -37.37 -8.43 -25.66
C GLU A 738 -38.20 -8.07 -24.42
N THR A 739 -38.65 -9.09 -23.69
CA THR A 739 -39.40 -8.91 -22.45
C THR A 739 -38.41 -8.64 -21.32
N ASN A 740 -38.25 -7.38 -20.93
CA ASN A 740 -37.43 -7.02 -19.79
C ASN A 740 -38.20 -7.31 -18.49
N GLY A 741 -37.71 -8.26 -17.69
CA GLY A 741 -38.20 -8.52 -16.34
C GLY A 741 -37.76 -7.45 -15.34
N SER A 742 -38.18 -7.58 -14.07
CA SER A 742 -37.66 -6.75 -12.97
C SER A 742 -36.18 -7.04 -12.69
N MET A 743 -35.49 -6.08 -12.06
CA MET A 743 -34.15 -6.32 -11.53
C MET A 743 -34.23 -7.27 -10.34
N GLN A 744 -33.48 -8.37 -10.39
CA GLN A 744 -33.49 -9.38 -9.34
C GLN A 744 -32.58 -8.92 -8.19
N TRP A 745 -33.19 -8.45 -7.09
CA TRP A 745 -32.47 -7.76 -6.01
C TRP A 745 -31.37 -8.61 -5.35
N TRP A 746 -31.55 -9.95 -5.27
CA TRP A 746 -30.53 -10.84 -4.72
C TRP A 746 -29.27 -10.91 -5.60
N ILE A 747 -29.41 -10.90 -6.93
CA ILE A 747 -28.27 -10.81 -7.85
C ILE A 747 -27.63 -9.41 -7.75
N VAL A 748 -28.44 -8.34 -7.64
CA VAL A 748 -27.91 -6.97 -7.46
C VAL A 748 -27.05 -6.87 -6.20
N MET A 749 -27.46 -7.47 -5.08
CA MET A 749 -26.67 -7.53 -3.86
C MET A 749 -25.37 -8.33 -4.04
N CYS A 750 -25.41 -9.45 -4.76
CA CYS A 750 -24.20 -10.23 -5.07
C CYS A 750 -23.25 -9.46 -5.99
N LEU A 751 -23.78 -8.71 -6.95
CA LEU A 751 -23.02 -7.89 -7.89
C LEU A 751 -22.35 -6.71 -7.17
N ALA A 752 -23.07 -6.01 -6.29
CA ALA A 752 -22.51 -4.97 -5.43
C ALA A 752 -21.39 -5.55 -4.55
N SER A 753 -21.62 -6.71 -3.95
CA SER A 753 -20.61 -7.40 -3.13
C SER A 753 -19.36 -7.77 -3.94
N ALA A 754 -19.53 -8.28 -5.16
CA ALA A 754 -18.41 -8.62 -6.04
C ALA A 754 -17.58 -7.37 -6.41
N TRP A 755 -18.22 -6.27 -6.79
CA TRP A 755 -17.54 -4.99 -7.06
C TRP A 755 -16.84 -4.42 -5.82
N CYS A 756 -17.44 -4.53 -4.64
CA CYS A 756 -16.80 -4.13 -3.38
C CYS A 756 -15.52 -4.93 -3.12
N VAL A 757 -15.55 -6.26 -3.32
CA VAL A 757 -14.36 -7.11 -3.15
C VAL A 757 -13.27 -6.73 -4.16
N VAL A 758 -13.63 -6.53 -5.44
CA VAL A 758 -12.68 -6.07 -6.47
C VAL A 758 -12.04 -4.74 -6.06
N TYR A 759 -12.85 -3.76 -5.62
CA TYR A 759 -12.37 -2.46 -5.16
C TYR A 759 -11.40 -2.57 -3.97
N ILE A 760 -11.78 -3.33 -2.93
CA ILE A 760 -10.93 -3.52 -1.73
C ILE A 760 -9.58 -4.13 -2.11
N CYS A 761 -9.57 -5.14 -2.98
CA CYS A 761 -8.32 -5.74 -3.44
C CYS A 761 -7.45 -4.77 -4.24
N PHE A 762 -8.05 -3.80 -4.93
CA PHE A 762 -7.37 -2.87 -5.83
C PHE A 762 -7.11 -1.46 -5.25
N ILE A 763 -7.52 -1.20 -4.00
CA ILE A 763 -7.57 0.16 -3.43
C ILE A 763 -6.26 0.96 -3.54
N LYS A 764 -5.10 0.32 -3.31
CA LYS A 764 -3.75 0.92 -3.46
C LYS A 764 -3.05 0.49 -4.77
N GLY A 765 -3.81 0.10 -5.79
CA GLY A 765 -3.31 -0.48 -7.04
C GLY A 765 -2.46 -1.72 -6.82
N ILE A 766 -1.30 -1.79 -7.48
CA ILE A 766 -0.43 -2.97 -7.53
C ILE A 766 0.10 -3.38 -6.15
N LYS A 767 0.32 -2.44 -5.23
CA LYS A 767 0.80 -2.74 -3.87
C LYS A 767 -0.19 -3.58 -3.06
N SER A 768 -1.49 -3.39 -3.30
CA SER A 768 -2.56 -4.17 -2.65
C SER A 768 -2.86 -5.44 -3.43
N MET A 769 -3.09 -5.29 -4.74
CA MET A 769 -3.40 -6.38 -5.66
C MET A 769 -2.32 -7.47 -5.63
N GLY A 770 -1.04 -7.08 -5.63
CA GLY A 770 0.07 -8.03 -5.60
C GLY A 770 0.16 -8.83 -4.30
N LYS A 771 -0.50 -8.43 -3.21
CA LYS A 771 -0.63 -9.28 -2.01
C LYS A 771 -1.80 -10.24 -2.13
N ALA A 772 -2.92 -9.77 -2.67
CA ALA A 772 -4.10 -10.59 -2.92
C ALA A 772 -3.81 -11.75 -3.89
N VAL A 773 -2.97 -11.52 -4.89
CA VAL A 773 -2.68 -12.50 -5.96
C VAL A 773 -2.03 -13.80 -5.48
N TYR A 774 -1.29 -13.76 -4.36
CA TYR A 774 -0.72 -14.96 -3.76
C TYR A 774 -1.79 -15.97 -3.39
N VAL A 775 -2.92 -15.50 -2.85
CA VAL A 775 -4.03 -16.37 -2.47
C VAL A 775 -4.86 -16.70 -3.71
N THR A 776 -5.27 -15.67 -4.47
CA THR A 776 -6.22 -15.86 -5.58
C THR A 776 -5.67 -16.71 -6.71
N SER A 777 -4.34 -16.75 -6.90
CA SER A 777 -3.71 -17.59 -7.94
C SER A 777 -3.28 -18.97 -7.45
N THR A 778 -2.92 -19.15 -6.17
CA THR A 778 -2.45 -20.46 -5.68
C THR A 778 -3.57 -21.36 -5.18
N PHE A 779 -4.59 -20.78 -4.54
CA PHE A 779 -5.73 -21.53 -4.00
C PHE A 779 -6.47 -22.35 -5.07
N PRO A 780 -6.71 -21.84 -6.30
CA PRO A 780 -7.35 -22.64 -7.33
C PRO A 780 -6.59 -23.91 -7.72
N TYR A 781 -5.26 -23.88 -7.78
CA TYR A 781 -4.46 -25.07 -8.09
C TYR A 781 -4.58 -26.14 -6.99
N LEU A 782 -4.61 -25.72 -5.72
CA LEU A 782 -4.86 -26.63 -4.60
C LEU A 782 -6.22 -27.32 -4.77
N VAL A 783 -7.28 -26.54 -5.01
CA VAL A 783 -8.64 -27.09 -5.14
C VAL A 783 -8.77 -27.99 -6.38
N LEU A 784 -8.21 -27.59 -7.53
CA LEU A 784 -8.17 -28.45 -8.73
C LEU A 784 -7.46 -29.77 -8.46
N THR A 785 -6.38 -29.78 -7.68
CA THR A 785 -5.68 -31.02 -7.30
C THR A 785 -6.56 -31.92 -6.43
N VAL A 786 -7.32 -31.34 -5.50
CA VAL A 786 -8.28 -32.10 -4.68
C VAL A 786 -9.40 -32.68 -5.55
N PHE A 787 -9.93 -31.91 -6.49
CA PHE A 787 -10.93 -32.40 -7.46
C PHE A 787 -10.36 -33.45 -8.42
N LEU A 788 -9.08 -33.38 -8.77
CA LEU A 788 -8.42 -34.41 -9.58
C LEU A 788 -8.39 -35.75 -8.84
N ILE A 789 -7.91 -35.76 -7.60
CA ILE A 789 -7.86 -36.97 -6.78
C ILE A 789 -9.27 -37.54 -6.62
N ARG A 790 -10.26 -36.68 -6.29
CA ARG A 790 -11.63 -37.13 -6.12
C ARG A 790 -12.24 -37.64 -7.43
N GLY A 791 -12.11 -36.88 -8.51
CA GLY A 791 -12.68 -37.19 -9.83
C GLY A 791 -12.20 -38.54 -10.37
N LEU A 792 -10.90 -38.84 -10.23
CA LEU A 792 -10.34 -40.12 -10.66
C LEU A 792 -10.81 -41.33 -9.83
N THR A 793 -11.30 -41.12 -8.60
CA THR A 793 -11.84 -42.19 -7.74
C THR A 793 -13.31 -42.50 -7.99
N LEU A 794 -14.00 -41.68 -8.79
CA LEU A 794 -15.42 -41.89 -9.09
C LEU A 794 -15.63 -42.99 -10.15
N PRO A 795 -16.69 -43.80 -10.05
CA PRO A 795 -17.00 -44.80 -11.06
C PRO A 795 -17.34 -44.13 -12.40
N GLY A 796 -16.86 -44.67 -13.53
CA GLY A 796 -17.10 -44.06 -14.85
C GLY A 796 -16.16 -42.91 -15.24
N ALA A 797 -15.20 -42.54 -14.38
CA ALA A 797 -14.22 -41.49 -14.70
C ALA A 797 -13.36 -41.81 -15.93
N THR A 798 -13.03 -43.09 -16.14
CA THR A 798 -12.23 -43.55 -17.28
C THR A 798 -12.91 -43.30 -18.63
N ASP A 799 -14.24 -43.42 -18.69
CA ASP A 799 -14.99 -43.24 -19.93
C ASP A 799 -14.98 -41.78 -20.39
N GLY A 800 -15.11 -40.85 -19.43
CA GLY A 800 -14.99 -39.41 -19.71
C GLY A 800 -13.59 -39.00 -20.14
N LEU A 801 -12.54 -39.59 -19.54
CA LEU A 801 -11.16 -39.33 -19.96
C LEU A 801 -10.84 -39.91 -21.34
N LEU A 802 -11.37 -41.10 -21.64
CA LEU A 802 -11.23 -41.71 -22.96
C LEU A 802 -11.94 -40.88 -24.02
N TYR A 803 -13.10 -40.30 -23.69
CA TYR A 803 -13.79 -39.34 -24.54
C TYR A 803 -12.95 -38.08 -24.81
N LEU A 804 -12.34 -37.49 -23.77
CA LEU A 804 -11.45 -36.32 -23.92
C LEU A 804 -10.25 -36.60 -24.83
N LEU A 805 -9.64 -37.78 -24.74
CA LEU A 805 -8.39 -38.09 -25.44
C LEU A 805 -8.59 -38.72 -26.82
N SER A 806 -9.80 -39.15 -27.19
CA SER A 806 -10.09 -39.79 -28.48
C SER A 806 -10.40 -38.74 -29.56
N PRO A 807 -9.54 -38.56 -30.58
CA PRO A 807 -9.76 -37.51 -31.59
C PRO A 807 -10.73 -37.94 -32.70
N ASP A 808 -11.74 -37.12 -32.98
CA ASP A 808 -12.52 -37.23 -34.23
C ASP A 808 -11.91 -36.39 -35.36
N TRP A 809 -11.21 -37.07 -36.26
CA TRP A 809 -10.53 -36.46 -37.41
C TRP A 809 -11.47 -35.77 -38.40
N LYS A 810 -12.77 -36.09 -38.42
CA LYS A 810 -13.72 -35.49 -39.38
C LYS A 810 -13.97 -34.02 -39.06
N ILE A 811 -13.94 -33.66 -37.77
CA ILE A 811 -14.26 -32.32 -37.29
C ILE A 811 -13.21 -31.29 -37.71
N LEU A 812 -11.93 -31.69 -37.89
CA LEU A 812 -10.85 -30.78 -38.30
C LEU A 812 -11.04 -30.11 -39.68
N LYS A 813 -11.93 -30.66 -40.52
CA LYS A 813 -12.30 -30.04 -41.80
C LYS A 813 -13.19 -28.81 -41.66
N ASN A 814 -13.80 -28.62 -40.49
CA ASN A 814 -14.66 -27.47 -40.21
C ASN A 814 -13.81 -26.24 -39.86
N PRO A 815 -13.89 -25.14 -40.63
CA PRO A 815 -13.10 -23.93 -40.37
C PRO A 815 -13.43 -23.28 -39.02
N ARG A 816 -14.63 -23.49 -38.47
CA ARG A 816 -15.04 -22.94 -37.17
C ARG A 816 -14.18 -23.46 -36.01
N VAL A 817 -13.68 -24.70 -36.12
CA VAL A 817 -12.82 -25.33 -35.09
C VAL A 817 -11.51 -24.55 -34.92
N TRP A 818 -10.92 -24.13 -36.04
CA TRP A 818 -9.68 -23.36 -36.06
C TRP A 818 -9.89 -21.94 -35.52
N LEU A 819 -11.03 -21.34 -35.87
CA LEU A 819 -11.43 -20.02 -35.40
C LEU A 819 -11.65 -19.99 -33.88
N ASP A 820 -12.41 -20.94 -33.35
CA ASP A 820 -12.69 -21.03 -31.92
C ASP A 820 -11.44 -21.38 -31.11
N ALA A 821 -10.52 -22.17 -31.69
CA ALA A 821 -9.22 -22.44 -31.09
C ALA A 821 -8.33 -21.19 -30.99
N ALA A 822 -8.25 -20.39 -32.05
CA ALA A 822 -7.47 -19.15 -32.07
C ALA A 822 -8.04 -18.10 -31.11
N THR A 823 -9.36 -17.85 -31.17
CA THR A 823 -10.03 -16.90 -30.25
C THR A 823 -9.93 -17.34 -28.79
N GLN A 824 -9.99 -18.65 -28.50
CA GLN A 824 -9.75 -19.17 -27.16
C GLN A 824 -8.33 -18.90 -26.67
N ILE A 825 -7.30 -18.94 -27.54
CA ILE A 825 -5.93 -18.58 -27.15
C ILE A 825 -5.81 -17.10 -26.80
N PHE A 826 -6.40 -16.20 -27.58
CA PHE A 826 -6.37 -14.77 -27.26
C PHE A 826 -7.05 -14.45 -25.94
N PHE A 827 -8.22 -15.06 -25.73
CA PHE A 827 -8.98 -14.89 -24.50
C PHE A 827 -8.31 -15.55 -23.29
N SER A 828 -7.60 -16.66 -23.50
CA SER A 828 -6.93 -17.41 -22.43
C SER A 828 -5.54 -16.86 -22.08
N LEU A 829 -4.84 -16.19 -22.99
CA LEU A 829 -3.61 -15.48 -22.64
C LEU A 829 -3.87 -14.04 -22.24
N SER A 830 -5.09 -13.54 -22.43
CA SER A 830 -5.49 -12.15 -22.15
C SER A 830 -4.62 -11.13 -22.90
N VAL A 831 -4.24 -11.46 -24.13
CA VAL A 831 -3.46 -10.58 -25.04
C VAL A 831 -4.38 -9.64 -25.81
N ALA A 832 -3.89 -8.44 -26.16
CA ALA A 832 -4.62 -7.31 -26.76
C ALA A 832 -5.57 -6.55 -25.80
N PHE A 833 -5.56 -6.89 -24.51
CA PHE A 833 -6.33 -6.20 -23.46
C PHE A 833 -5.58 -4.97 -22.90
N GLY A 834 -4.26 -4.90 -23.06
CA GLY A 834 -3.41 -3.83 -22.54
C GLY A 834 -3.00 -3.97 -21.06
N GLY A 835 -3.63 -4.88 -20.29
CA GLY A 835 -3.25 -5.16 -18.90
C GLY A 835 -1.85 -5.76 -18.75
N LEU A 836 -1.44 -6.66 -19.65
CA LEU A 836 -0.10 -7.25 -19.66
C LEU A 836 1.01 -6.23 -19.97
N ILE A 837 0.73 -5.28 -20.86
CA ILE A 837 1.63 -4.15 -21.15
C ILE A 837 1.82 -3.31 -19.88
N ALA A 838 0.73 -3.00 -19.17
CA ALA A 838 0.79 -2.25 -17.91
C ALA A 838 1.60 -3.02 -16.84
N PHE A 839 1.33 -4.30 -16.61
CA PHE A 839 2.08 -5.11 -15.64
C PHE A 839 3.57 -5.22 -15.95
N ALA A 840 3.93 -5.39 -17.22
CA ALA A 840 5.33 -5.44 -17.64
C ALA A 840 6.05 -4.09 -17.47
N SER A 841 5.31 -2.97 -17.57
CA SER A 841 5.87 -1.62 -17.43
C SER A 841 6.42 -1.32 -16.04
N TYR A 842 6.01 -2.08 -15.02
CA TYR A 842 6.51 -1.94 -13.65
C TYR A 842 7.80 -2.73 -13.37
N ASN A 843 8.16 -3.69 -14.23
CA ASN A 843 9.42 -4.46 -14.11
C ASN A 843 10.66 -3.62 -14.44
N GLU A 844 11.77 -3.92 -13.79
CA GLU A 844 13.09 -3.36 -14.14
C GLU A 844 13.42 -3.52 -15.63
N GLU A 845 14.17 -2.57 -16.19
CA GLU A 845 14.49 -2.54 -17.63
C GLU A 845 15.24 -3.80 -18.09
N LYS A 846 16.08 -4.38 -17.24
CA LYS A 846 16.90 -5.57 -17.55
C LYS A 846 16.28 -6.88 -17.06
N ASN A 847 14.97 -7.01 -17.15
CA ASN A 847 14.27 -8.25 -16.87
C ASN A 847 14.16 -9.15 -18.12
N ASN A 848 14.23 -10.47 -17.94
CA ASN A 848 14.16 -11.43 -19.04
C ASN A 848 12.71 -11.74 -19.45
N CYS A 849 12.12 -10.87 -20.26
CA CYS A 849 10.75 -11.00 -20.76
C CYS A 849 10.53 -12.22 -21.69
N GLU A 850 11.57 -12.74 -22.36
CA GLU A 850 11.45 -13.97 -23.17
C GLU A 850 11.14 -15.18 -22.30
N ARG A 851 11.87 -15.32 -21.18
CA ARG A 851 11.64 -16.41 -20.22
C ARG A 851 10.25 -16.30 -19.58
N ASP A 852 9.84 -15.08 -19.22
CA ASP A 852 8.53 -14.84 -18.61
C ASP A 852 7.39 -15.24 -19.55
N THR A 853 7.51 -14.89 -20.83
CA THR A 853 6.54 -15.27 -21.87
C THR A 853 6.38 -16.78 -21.95
N LEU A 854 7.49 -17.52 -22.04
CA LEU A 854 7.46 -18.98 -22.16
C LEU A 854 6.84 -19.62 -20.91
N ILE A 855 7.16 -19.10 -19.71
CA ILE A 855 6.59 -19.61 -18.45
C ILE A 855 5.08 -19.36 -18.41
N VAL A 856 4.62 -18.14 -18.64
CA VAL A 856 3.19 -17.77 -18.57
C VAL A 856 2.38 -18.52 -19.62
N GLY A 857 2.85 -18.53 -20.87
CA GLY A 857 2.12 -19.18 -21.97
C GLY A 857 2.02 -20.70 -21.81
N LEU A 858 3.11 -21.37 -21.42
CA LEU A 858 3.10 -22.82 -21.19
C LEU A 858 2.25 -23.19 -19.97
N LEU A 859 2.36 -22.44 -18.87
CA LEU A 859 1.54 -22.71 -17.68
C LEU A 859 0.06 -22.51 -17.97
N ASN A 860 -0.32 -21.47 -18.71
CA ASN A 860 -1.73 -21.25 -19.07
C ASN A 860 -2.34 -22.47 -19.80
N SER A 861 -1.70 -22.94 -20.87
CA SER A 861 -2.21 -24.10 -21.63
C SER A 861 -2.08 -25.41 -20.86
N ALA A 862 -1.04 -25.60 -20.06
CA ALA A 862 -0.93 -26.74 -19.16
C ALA A 862 -2.07 -26.75 -18.15
N THR A 863 -2.47 -25.59 -17.62
CA THR A 863 -3.60 -25.47 -16.70
C THR A 863 -4.94 -25.73 -17.36
N SER A 864 -5.16 -25.30 -18.62
CA SER A 864 -6.36 -25.67 -19.38
C SER A 864 -6.53 -27.18 -19.52
N LEU A 865 -5.45 -27.88 -19.88
CA LEU A 865 -5.45 -29.35 -19.96
C LEU A 865 -5.65 -29.97 -18.58
N TYR A 866 -4.94 -29.47 -17.57
CA TYR A 866 -5.01 -29.95 -16.19
C TYR A 866 -6.43 -29.81 -15.61
N ALA A 867 -7.10 -28.68 -15.82
CA ALA A 867 -8.47 -28.45 -15.39
C ALA A 867 -9.50 -29.31 -16.14
N SER A 868 -9.22 -29.69 -17.39
CA SER A 868 -10.09 -30.56 -18.18
C SER A 868 -10.17 -31.98 -17.60
N ILE A 869 -9.07 -32.53 -17.08
CA ILE A 869 -9.02 -33.90 -16.55
C ILE A 869 -10.06 -34.15 -15.43
N PRO A 870 -10.12 -33.39 -14.32
CA PRO A 870 -11.14 -33.59 -13.29
C PRO A 870 -12.56 -33.35 -13.82
N ILE A 871 -12.75 -32.39 -14.72
CA ILE A 871 -14.07 -32.09 -15.29
C ILE A 871 -14.60 -33.25 -16.11
N PHE A 872 -13.80 -33.75 -17.06
CA PHE A 872 -14.19 -34.92 -17.87
C PHE A 872 -14.33 -36.19 -17.03
N SER A 873 -13.55 -36.34 -15.95
CA SER A 873 -13.74 -37.45 -15.00
C SER A 873 -15.13 -37.38 -14.31
N ILE A 874 -15.54 -36.19 -13.89
CA ILE A 874 -16.84 -35.96 -13.27
C ILE A 874 -17.99 -36.09 -14.28
N LEU A 875 -17.79 -35.64 -15.53
CA LEU A 875 -18.74 -35.86 -16.63
C LEU A 875 -18.93 -37.34 -16.93
N GLY A 876 -17.85 -38.13 -16.93
CA GLY A 876 -17.92 -39.59 -17.09
C GLY A 876 -18.71 -40.28 -15.98
N PHE A 877 -18.51 -39.84 -14.73
CA PHE A 877 -19.32 -40.28 -13.58
C PHE A 877 -20.80 -39.92 -13.73
N LYS A 878 -21.10 -38.67 -14.11
CA LYS A 878 -22.47 -38.21 -14.35
C LYS A 878 -23.15 -39.06 -15.43
N ALA A 879 -22.51 -39.22 -16.59
CA ALA A 879 -23.06 -39.99 -17.70
C ALA A 879 -23.32 -41.45 -17.32
N ASN A 880 -22.41 -42.08 -16.58
CA ASN A 880 -22.60 -43.44 -16.06
C ASN A 880 -23.75 -43.52 -15.04
N SER A 881 -23.88 -42.54 -14.15
CA SER A 881 -24.99 -42.50 -13.18
C SER A 881 -26.35 -42.40 -13.87
N VAL A 882 -26.49 -41.47 -14.83
CA VAL A 882 -27.71 -41.29 -15.63
C VAL A 882 -28.00 -42.52 -16.49
N PHE A 883 -26.98 -43.11 -17.10
CA PHE A 883 -27.11 -44.35 -17.88
C PHE A 883 -27.66 -45.50 -17.02
N ASN A 884 -27.10 -45.70 -15.82
CA ASN A 884 -27.57 -46.73 -14.90
C ASN A 884 -28.99 -46.45 -14.39
N ALA A 885 -29.35 -45.20 -14.10
CA ALA A 885 -30.71 -44.83 -13.70
C ALA A 885 -31.73 -45.08 -14.83
N CYS A 886 -31.40 -44.70 -16.07
CA CYS A 886 -32.22 -44.97 -17.25
C CYS A 886 -32.46 -46.47 -17.45
N LEU A 887 -31.41 -47.29 -17.31
CA LEU A 887 -31.54 -48.74 -17.38
C LEU A 887 -32.38 -49.31 -16.24
N GLN A 888 -32.21 -48.81 -15.00
CA GLN A 888 -33.02 -49.25 -13.86
C GLN A 888 -34.51 -48.95 -14.04
N GLU A 889 -34.88 -47.81 -14.61
CA GLU A 889 -36.28 -47.50 -14.95
C GLU A 889 -36.85 -48.50 -15.97
N ASN A 890 -36.09 -48.80 -17.03
CA ASN A 890 -36.50 -49.80 -18.02
C ASN A 890 -36.61 -51.20 -17.40
N ILE A 891 -35.68 -51.57 -16.52
CA ILE A 891 -35.71 -52.84 -15.78
C ILE A 891 -36.95 -52.89 -14.90
N LEU A 892 -37.27 -51.82 -14.17
CA LEU A 892 -38.45 -51.73 -13.32
C LEU A 892 -39.74 -51.82 -14.13
N ALA A 893 -39.82 -51.14 -15.27
CA ALA A 893 -40.96 -51.20 -16.18
C ALA A 893 -41.18 -52.62 -16.72
N LEU A 894 -40.11 -53.31 -17.10
CA LEU A 894 -40.16 -54.71 -17.54
C LEU A 894 -40.55 -55.65 -16.39
N THR A 895 -39.97 -55.46 -15.20
CA THR A 895 -40.22 -56.31 -14.03
C THR A 895 -41.68 -56.19 -13.57
N ASN A 896 -42.21 -54.97 -13.54
CA ASN A 896 -43.61 -54.70 -13.20
C ASN A 896 -44.59 -55.24 -14.25
N HIS A 897 -44.26 -55.12 -15.54
CA HIS A 897 -45.15 -55.58 -16.61
C HIS A 897 -45.19 -57.10 -16.74
N PHE A 898 -44.04 -57.77 -16.58
CA PHE A 898 -43.93 -59.22 -16.66
C PHE A 898 -44.06 -59.92 -15.30
N GLU A 899 -44.38 -59.18 -14.23
CA GLU A 899 -44.51 -59.67 -12.83
C GLU A 899 -43.33 -60.54 -12.38
N LEU A 900 -42.11 -60.17 -12.78
CA LEU A 900 -40.90 -60.90 -12.42
C LEU A 900 -40.49 -60.55 -10.98
N SER A 901 -39.82 -61.46 -10.28
CA SER A 901 -39.25 -61.17 -8.96
C SER A 901 -38.13 -60.13 -9.06
N ASP A 902 -38.11 -59.19 -8.12
CA ASP A 902 -37.00 -58.24 -7.95
C ASP A 902 -35.66 -58.98 -7.96
N GLN A 903 -34.68 -58.49 -8.74
CA GLN A 903 -33.33 -59.04 -8.97
C GLN A 903 -33.13 -60.08 -10.09
N ASN A 904 -34.17 -60.53 -10.80
CA ASN A 904 -33.97 -61.42 -11.96
C ASN A 904 -33.30 -60.71 -13.15
N ILE A 905 -33.67 -59.44 -13.38
CA ILE A 905 -33.07 -58.57 -14.38
C ILE A 905 -32.13 -57.59 -13.67
N THR A 906 -30.85 -57.63 -14.01
CA THR A 906 -29.78 -56.74 -13.53
C THR A 906 -29.22 -55.92 -14.70
N VAL A 907 -28.47 -54.86 -14.40
CA VAL A 907 -27.84 -54.01 -15.42
C VAL A 907 -26.97 -54.84 -16.37
N ASP A 908 -26.24 -55.84 -15.86
CA ASP A 908 -25.33 -56.67 -16.65
C ASP A 908 -26.06 -57.68 -17.57
N ASN A 909 -27.27 -58.11 -17.21
CA ASN A 909 -28.03 -59.13 -17.95
C ASN A 909 -29.19 -58.54 -18.78
N TYR A 910 -29.41 -57.24 -18.70
CA TYR A 910 -30.51 -56.51 -19.34
C TYR A 910 -30.56 -56.74 -20.86
N GLU A 911 -29.45 -56.54 -21.59
CA GLU A 911 -29.44 -56.73 -23.04
C GLU A 911 -29.81 -58.15 -23.47
N HIS A 912 -29.40 -59.14 -22.68
CA HIS A 912 -29.70 -60.55 -22.93
C HIS A 912 -31.19 -60.84 -22.71
N TRP A 913 -31.78 -60.29 -21.65
CA TRP A 913 -33.22 -60.40 -21.38
C TRP A 913 -34.08 -59.70 -22.44
N VAL A 914 -33.71 -58.47 -22.85
CA VAL A 914 -34.41 -57.72 -23.89
C VAL A 914 -34.39 -58.46 -25.24
N LYS A 915 -33.31 -59.18 -25.55
CA LYS A 915 -33.24 -60.03 -26.75
C LYS A 915 -34.02 -61.34 -26.65
N ASN A 916 -34.18 -61.89 -25.44
CA ASN A 916 -34.91 -63.15 -25.22
C ASN A 916 -36.43 -63.00 -25.10
N LEU A 917 -36.92 -61.81 -24.71
CA LEU A 917 -38.35 -61.51 -24.63
C LEU A 917 -38.93 -61.23 -26.03
N THR A 918 -40.18 -61.64 -26.26
CA THR A 918 -40.92 -61.51 -27.53
C THR A 918 -40.97 -60.05 -28.01
N GLN A 919 -40.34 -59.74 -29.15
CA GLN A 919 -40.22 -58.36 -29.67
C GLN A 919 -41.56 -57.60 -29.76
N THR A 920 -42.68 -58.31 -29.96
CA THR A 920 -44.02 -57.72 -30.06
C THR A 920 -44.58 -57.23 -28.72
N GLU A 921 -44.26 -57.89 -27.61
CA GLU A 921 -44.71 -57.48 -26.27
C GLU A 921 -43.80 -56.39 -25.71
N VAL A 922 -42.49 -56.46 -25.97
CA VAL A 922 -41.51 -55.44 -25.60
C VAL A 922 -41.77 -54.12 -26.35
N ALA A 923 -42.19 -54.16 -27.62
CA ALA A 923 -42.52 -52.95 -28.39
C ALA A 923 -43.75 -52.20 -27.87
N SER A 924 -44.61 -52.84 -27.06
CA SER A 924 -45.77 -52.21 -26.42
C SER A 924 -45.39 -51.36 -25.21
N LEU A 925 -44.27 -51.66 -24.56
CA LEU A 925 -43.63 -50.79 -23.58
C LEU A 925 -42.72 -49.83 -24.34
N HIS A 926 -43.07 -48.55 -24.37
CA HIS A 926 -42.19 -47.49 -24.87
C HIS A 926 -40.95 -47.31 -23.96
N LEU A 927 -40.02 -48.29 -23.99
CA LEU A 927 -38.78 -48.26 -23.21
C LEU A 927 -37.91 -47.06 -23.63
N ARG A 928 -37.25 -46.43 -22.66
CA ARG A 928 -36.32 -45.32 -22.91
C ARG A 928 -35.08 -45.84 -23.62
N HIS A 929 -34.59 -45.11 -24.63
CA HIS A 929 -33.34 -45.43 -25.30
C HIS A 929 -32.16 -44.93 -24.45
N CYS A 930 -31.46 -45.85 -23.77
CA CYS A 930 -30.32 -45.53 -22.90
C CYS A 930 -29.01 -45.82 -23.64
N ASP A 931 -28.30 -44.78 -24.10
CA ASP A 931 -26.97 -44.91 -24.73
C ASP A 931 -25.96 -44.00 -24.01
N LEU A 932 -24.86 -44.58 -23.52
CA LEU A 932 -23.82 -43.87 -22.77
C LEU A 932 -23.18 -42.76 -23.61
N LYS A 933 -22.96 -43.00 -24.91
CA LYS A 933 -22.33 -42.02 -25.79
C LYS A 933 -23.22 -40.79 -25.95
N THR A 934 -24.52 -40.99 -26.09
CA THR A 934 -25.50 -39.89 -26.15
C THR A 934 -25.46 -39.02 -24.88
N PHE A 935 -25.30 -39.60 -23.69
CA PHE A 935 -25.17 -38.83 -22.44
C PHE A 935 -23.82 -38.10 -22.29
N LEU A 936 -22.74 -38.63 -22.89
CA LEU A 936 -21.44 -37.95 -22.97
C LEU A 936 -21.45 -36.81 -24.00
N ASP A 937 -22.22 -36.95 -25.08
CA ASP A 937 -22.38 -35.94 -26.14
C ASP A 937 -23.34 -34.80 -25.73
N GLN A 938 -24.18 -35.01 -24.71
CA GLN A 938 -25.01 -33.96 -24.12
C GLN A 938 -24.14 -32.89 -23.46
N SER A 939 -23.95 -31.78 -24.16
CA SER A 939 -23.19 -30.63 -23.69
C SER A 939 -24.12 -29.47 -23.32
N VAL A 940 -23.75 -28.73 -22.28
CA VAL A 940 -24.41 -27.48 -21.91
C VAL A 940 -23.44 -26.34 -22.19
N SER A 941 -23.87 -25.35 -22.96
CA SER A 941 -23.02 -24.25 -23.41
C SER A 941 -22.67 -23.28 -22.27
N GLY A 942 -21.43 -22.79 -22.27
CA GLY A 942 -20.99 -21.65 -21.47
C GLY A 942 -21.12 -21.87 -19.96
N THR A 943 -21.91 -21.01 -19.31
CA THR A 943 -22.10 -20.97 -17.85
C THR A 943 -22.83 -22.20 -17.31
N GLY A 944 -23.61 -22.89 -18.14
CA GLY A 944 -24.34 -24.08 -17.72
C GLY A 944 -23.44 -25.27 -17.36
N LEU A 945 -22.20 -25.34 -17.86
CA LEU A 945 -21.26 -26.40 -17.42
C LEU A 945 -21.00 -26.31 -15.91
N ALA A 946 -20.80 -25.10 -15.37
CA ALA A 946 -20.49 -24.90 -13.96
C ALA A 946 -21.75 -24.88 -13.07
N PHE A 947 -22.83 -24.23 -13.51
CA PHE A 947 -24.01 -24.04 -12.68
C PHE A 947 -25.07 -25.15 -12.82
N ILE A 948 -25.02 -25.94 -13.89
CA ILE A 948 -25.95 -27.06 -14.12
C ILE A 948 -25.21 -28.39 -14.04
N VAL A 949 -24.25 -28.63 -14.94
CA VAL A 949 -23.67 -29.96 -15.09
C VAL A 949 -22.81 -30.35 -13.88
N PHE A 950 -22.00 -29.43 -13.38
CA PHE A 950 -21.14 -29.70 -12.22
C PHE A 950 -21.93 -29.80 -10.91
N THR A 951 -22.90 -28.92 -10.69
CA THR A 951 -23.77 -28.95 -9.49
C THR A 951 -24.62 -30.21 -9.43
N GLU A 952 -25.11 -30.69 -10.58
CA GLU A 952 -25.80 -31.96 -10.73
C GLU A 952 -24.90 -33.17 -10.43
N ALA A 953 -23.63 -33.13 -10.83
CA ALA A 953 -22.69 -34.18 -10.45
C ALA A 953 -22.34 -34.14 -8.95
N VAL A 954 -22.26 -32.94 -8.36
CA VAL A 954 -21.90 -32.74 -6.94
C VAL A 954 -22.98 -33.27 -5.99
N ILE A 955 -24.27 -33.19 -6.32
CA ILE A 955 -25.36 -33.70 -5.46
C ILE A 955 -25.32 -35.22 -5.26
N GLU A 956 -24.77 -35.95 -6.24
CA GLU A 956 -24.56 -37.39 -6.22
C GLU A 956 -23.31 -37.80 -5.41
N MET A 957 -22.41 -36.86 -5.11
CA MET A 957 -21.22 -37.15 -4.32
C MET A 957 -21.52 -37.15 -2.82
N PRO A 958 -20.92 -38.07 -2.03
CA PRO A 958 -21.00 -38.00 -0.58
C PRO A 958 -20.32 -36.73 -0.06
N GLY A 959 -21.00 -36.02 0.85
CA GLY A 959 -20.53 -34.73 1.35
C GLY A 959 -20.68 -33.57 0.35
N SER A 960 -21.70 -33.63 -0.51
CA SER A 960 -21.98 -32.66 -1.60
C SER A 960 -21.79 -31.18 -1.24
N GLN A 961 -22.11 -30.77 -0.01
CA GLN A 961 -21.91 -29.40 0.46
C GLN A 961 -20.44 -28.94 0.42
N VAL A 962 -19.52 -29.79 0.88
CA VAL A 962 -18.08 -29.45 0.96
C VAL A 962 -17.52 -29.26 -0.45
N TRP A 963 -17.91 -30.13 -1.38
CA TRP A 963 -17.52 -30.04 -2.78
C TRP A 963 -18.08 -28.78 -3.43
N ALA A 964 -19.34 -28.42 -3.16
CA ALA A 964 -19.93 -27.19 -3.68
C ALA A 964 -19.19 -25.94 -3.16
N VAL A 965 -18.91 -25.86 -1.85
CA VAL A 965 -18.17 -24.73 -1.25
C VAL A 965 -16.79 -24.59 -1.88
N LEU A 966 -16.01 -25.67 -1.96
CA LEU A 966 -14.67 -25.66 -2.55
C LEU A 966 -14.69 -25.26 -4.04
N PHE A 967 -15.65 -25.76 -4.80
CA PHE A 967 -15.77 -25.43 -6.23
C PHE A 967 -16.07 -23.94 -6.45
N PHE A 968 -17.08 -23.40 -5.76
CA PHE A 968 -17.48 -22.01 -5.99
C PHE A 968 -16.47 -21.00 -5.42
N ILE A 969 -15.78 -21.29 -4.31
CA ILE A 969 -14.71 -20.39 -3.82
C ILE A 969 -13.46 -20.42 -4.72
N MET A 970 -13.16 -21.56 -5.35
CA MET A 970 -12.13 -21.67 -6.39
C MET A 970 -12.49 -20.81 -7.59
N LEU A 971 -13.72 -20.95 -8.11
CA LEU A 971 -14.21 -20.15 -9.23
C LEU A 971 -14.17 -18.65 -8.92
N PHE A 972 -14.59 -18.25 -7.72
CA PHE A 972 -14.56 -16.85 -7.30
C PHE A 972 -13.13 -16.29 -7.28
N SER A 973 -12.16 -17.07 -6.79
CA SER A 973 -10.74 -16.68 -6.76
C SER A 973 -10.13 -16.51 -8.16
N LEU A 974 -10.50 -17.38 -9.10
CA LEU A 974 -10.08 -17.26 -10.51
C LEU A 974 -10.71 -16.06 -11.21
N GLY A 975 -12.00 -15.80 -10.97
CA GLY A 975 -12.65 -14.59 -11.46
C GLY A 975 -11.95 -13.33 -10.96
N LEU A 976 -11.65 -13.28 -9.65
CA LEU A 976 -11.02 -12.13 -9.02
C LEU A 976 -9.61 -11.84 -9.58
N SER A 977 -8.82 -12.87 -9.86
CA SER A 977 -7.49 -12.71 -10.46
C SER A 977 -7.55 -12.19 -11.91
N THR A 978 -8.51 -12.64 -12.71
CA THR A 978 -8.73 -12.08 -14.06
C THR A 978 -9.18 -10.61 -14.01
N MET A 979 -10.05 -10.26 -13.05
CA MET A 979 -10.54 -8.89 -12.87
C MET A 979 -9.43 -7.89 -12.57
N PHE A 980 -8.35 -8.30 -11.88
CA PHE A 980 -7.21 -7.44 -11.60
C PHE A 980 -6.51 -6.93 -12.86
N GLY A 981 -6.30 -7.80 -13.85
CA GLY A 981 -5.67 -7.39 -15.12
C GLY A 981 -6.58 -6.55 -16.01
N ASN A 982 -7.88 -6.86 -16.03
CA ASN A 982 -8.86 -6.05 -16.77
C ASN A 982 -8.98 -4.63 -16.19
N LEU A 983 -8.99 -4.50 -14.86
CA LEU A 983 -9.10 -3.20 -14.20
C LEU A 983 -7.83 -2.35 -14.37
N GLU A 984 -6.64 -2.96 -14.29
CA GLU A 984 -5.38 -2.26 -14.60
C GLU A 984 -5.37 -1.79 -16.07
N GLY A 985 -5.86 -2.61 -17.00
CA GLY A 985 -6.04 -2.26 -18.41
C GLY A 985 -6.95 -1.06 -18.66
N VAL A 986 -7.79 -0.67 -17.68
CA VAL A 986 -8.64 0.53 -17.74
C VAL A 986 -8.00 1.72 -17.00
N LEU A 987 -7.45 1.48 -15.81
CA LEU A 987 -6.95 2.55 -14.93
C LEU A 987 -5.64 3.17 -15.42
N THR A 988 -4.69 2.37 -15.93
CA THR A 988 -3.40 2.93 -16.41
C THR A 988 -3.62 3.88 -17.60
N PRO A 989 -4.43 3.54 -18.62
CA PRO A 989 -4.79 4.45 -19.70
C PRO A 989 -5.46 5.76 -19.27
N ILE A 990 -6.40 5.71 -18.31
CA ILE A 990 -7.08 6.91 -17.78
C ILE A 990 -6.07 7.86 -17.14
N ASN A 991 -5.13 7.32 -16.37
CA ASN A 991 -4.06 8.09 -15.74
C ASN A 991 -3.07 8.65 -16.78
N ASP A 992 -2.71 7.87 -17.80
CA ASP A 992 -1.81 8.29 -18.87
C ASP A 992 -2.41 9.42 -19.74
N LEU A 993 -3.72 9.41 -19.98
CA LEU A 993 -4.43 10.46 -20.73
C LEU A 993 -4.63 11.75 -19.93
N LYS A 994 -4.27 11.78 -18.64
CA LYS A 994 -4.51 12.92 -17.73
C LYS A 994 -5.97 13.40 -17.76
N LEU A 995 -6.93 12.49 -17.99
CA LEU A 995 -8.37 12.79 -18.01
C LEU A 995 -8.88 13.27 -16.64
N VAL A 996 -8.18 12.85 -15.58
CA VAL A 996 -8.50 13.18 -14.20
C VAL A 996 -7.48 14.20 -13.69
N PRO A 997 -7.92 15.30 -13.03
CA PRO A 997 -7.05 16.24 -12.35
C PRO A 997 -6.14 15.54 -11.34
N LYS A 998 -4.90 16.00 -11.20
CA LYS A 998 -3.93 15.46 -10.23
C LYS A 998 -4.39 15.56 -8.77
N CYS A 999 -5.39 16.38 -8.47
CA CYS A 999 -5.95 16.57 -7.13
C CYS A 999 -6.83 15.40 -6.68
N ILE A 1000 -7.28 14.53 -7.59
CA ILE A 1000 -8.12 13.39 -7.24
C ILE A 1000 -7.22 12.20 -6.87
N PRO A 1001 -7.34 11.64 -5.66
CA PRO A 1001 -6.55 10.49 -5.26
C PRO A 1001 -6.88 9.26 -6.12
N LYS A 1002 -5.90 8.38 -6.33
CA LYS A 1002 -6.03 7.21 -7.24
C LYS A 1002 -7.09 6.21 -6.74
N GLU A 1003 -7.26 6.15 -5.43
CA GLU A 1003 -8.27 5.41 -4.70
C GLU A 1003 -9.67 5.84 -5.17
N LEU A 1004 -9.91 7.15 -5.25
CA LEU A 1004 -11.18 7.72 -5.68
C LEU A 1004 -11.42 7.49 -7.18
N VAL A 1005 -10.39 7.58 -8.03
CA VAL A 1005 -10.51 7.24 -9.46
C VAL A 1005 -10.94 5.78 -9.63
N THR A 1006 -10.31 4.88 -8.88
CA THR A 1006 -10.64 3.44 -8.89
C THR A 1006 -12.08 3.21 -8.42
N ALA A 1007 -12.51 3.88 -7.35
CA ALA A 1007 -13.89 3.80 -6.86
C ALA A 1007 -14.91 4.29 -7.91
N ILE A 1008 -14.62 5.39 -8.60
CA ILE A 1008 -15.49 5.94 -9.65
C ILE A 1008 -15.60 4.95 -10.82
N VAL A 1009 -14.48 4.37 -11.28
CA VAL A 1009 -14.49 3.38 -12.36
C VAL A 1009 -15.29 2.14 -11.97
N CYS A 1010 -15.08 1.61 -10.76
CA CYS A 1010 -15.86 0.48 -10.24
C CYS A 1010 -17.36 0.81 -10.13
N LEU A 1011 -17.71 2.04 -9.70
CA LEU A 1011 -19.11 2.47 -9.59
C LEU A 1011 -19.77 2.58 -10.97
N ILE A 1012 -19.09 3.17 -11.96
CA ILE A 1012 -19.59 3.24 -13.34
C ILE A 1012 -19.78 1.82 -13.89
N ALA A 1013 -18.81 0.93 -13.70
CA ALA A 1013 -18.89 -0.45 -14.15
C ALA A 1013 -20.04 -1.22 -13.45
N PHE A 1014 -20.26 -1.00 -12.16
CA PHE A 1014 -21.40 -1.55 -11.41
C PHE A 1014 -22.74 -1.09 -11.99
N LEU A 1015 -22.92 0.22 -12.22
CA LEU A 1015 -24.15 0.77 -12.79
C LEU A 1015 -24.42 0.23 -14.19
N THR A 1016 -23.36 0.06 -14.99
CA THR A 1016 -23.45 -0.52 -16.34
C THR A 1016 -23.82 -2.00 -16.29
N ALA A 1017 -23.32 -2.73 -15.28
CA ALA A 1017 -23.58 -4.17 -15.10
C ALA A 1017 -25.02 -4.49 -14.63
N LEU A 1018 -25.80 -3.50 -14.17
CA LEU A 1018 -27.17 -3.73 -13.70
C LEU A 1018 -28.09 -4.34 -14.78
N ILE A 1019 -27.81 -4.08 -16.07
CA ILE A 1019 -28.56 -4.68 -17.20
C ILE A 1019 -28.55 -6.21 -17.14
N PHE A 1020 -27.48 -6.82 -16.61
CA PHE A 1020 -27.35 -8.27 -16.51
C PHE A 1020 -28.10 -8.88 -15.32
N THR A 1021 -28.71 -8.06 -14.46
CA THR A 1021 -29.50 -8.52 -13.30
C THR A 1021 -31.00 -8.56 -13.58
N MET A 1022 -31.42 -8.16 -14.77
CA MET A 1022 -32.82 -8.26 -15.23
C MET A 1022 -33.15 -9.70 -15.62
N GLY A 1023 -34.45 -10.05 -15.74
CA GLY A 1023 -34.88 -11.40 -16.17
C GLY A 1023 -34.40 -11.81 -17.58
N SER A 1024 -34.11 -10.85 -18.47
CA SER A 1024 -33.48 -11.09 -19.78
C SER A 1024 -31.94 -11.03 -19.73
N GLY A 1025 -31.35 -10.82 -18.55
CA GLY A 1025 -29.94 -10.51 -18.33
C GLY A 1025 -28.97 -11.60 -18.77
N ASN A 1026 -29.35 -12.89 -18.67
CA ASN A 1026 -28.51 -13.99 -19.17
C ASN A 1026 -28.31 -13.91 -20.70
N TYR A 1027 -29.36 -13.59 -21.46
CA TYR A 1027 -29.27 -13.44 -22.91
C TYR A 1027 -28.35 -12.27 -23.30
N TRP A 1028 -28.41 -11.17 -22.57
CA TRP A 1028 -27.49 -10.03 -22.75
C TRP A 1028 -26.04 -10.41 -22.43
N LEU A 1029 -25.82 -11.17 -21.37
CA LEU A 1029 -24.47 -11.62 -21.01
C LEU A 1029 -23.88 -12.56 -22.08
N GLU A 1030 -24.68 -13.45 -22.67
CA GLU A 1030 -24.25 -14.31 -23.78
C GLU A 1030 -23.88 -13.50 -25.03
N VAL A 1031 -24.63 -12.45 -25.35
CA VAL A 1031 -24.29 -11.50 -26.42
C VAL A 1031 -22.92 -10.87 -26.15
N PHE A 1032 -22.72 -10.31 -24.96
CA PHE A 1032 -21.45 -9.67 -24.62
C PHE A 1032 -20.27 -10.65 -24.66
N ASN A 1033 -20.45 -11.86 -24.08
CA ASN A 1033 -19.41 -12.88 -24.03
C ASN A 1033 -19.00 -13.40 -25.42
N SER A 1034 -19.93 -13.45 -26.37
CA SER A 1034 -19.68 -13.99 -27.72
C SER A 1034 -19.03 -12.96 -28.65
N TYR A 1035 -19.42 -11.69 -28.56
CA TYR A 1035 -19.04 -10.68 -29.56
C TYR A 1035 -17.99 -9.66 -29.09
N VAL A 1036 -17.95 -9.31 -27.79
CA VAL A 1036 -16.94 -8.34 -27.28
C VAL A 1036 -15.54 -8.96 -27.29
N GLY A 1037 -15.44 -10.24 -26.93
CA GLY A 1037 -14.18 -10.98 -26.82
C GLY A 1037 -13.69 -11.66 -28.10
N SER A 1038 -14.25 -11.34 -29.28
CA SER A 1038 -13.89 -11.98 -30.55
C SER A 1038 -13.29 -10.97 -31.53
N VAL A 1039 -14.10 -10.28 -32.32
CA VAL A 1039 -13.66 -9.38 -33.40
C VAL A 1039 -12.75 -8.25 -32.91
N PRO A 1040 -13.09 -7.52 -31.82
CA PRO A 1040 -12.26 -6.41 -31.36
C PRO A 1040 -10.83 -6.84 -31.01
N LEU A 1041 -10.67 -7.97 -30.31
CA LEU A 1041 -9.37 -8.50 -29.91
C LEU A 1041 -8.52 -8.91 -31.12
N LEU A 1042 -9.13 -9.54 -32.13
CA LEU A 1042 -8.43 -9.92 -33.37
C LEU A 1042 -7.89 -8.68 -34.11
N ILE A 1043 -8.70 -7.62 -34.22
CA ILE A 1043 -8.30 -6.37 -34.87
C ILE A 1043 -7.18 -5.68 -34.08
N ILE A 1044 -7.32 -5.57 -32.75
CA ILE A 1044 -6.31 -4.96 -31.88
C ILE A 1044 -5.00 -5.74 -32.00
N ALA A 1045 -5.01 -7.07 -31.81
CA ALA A 1045 -3.83 -7.92 -31.91
C ALA A 1045 -3.11 -7.78 -33.26
N THR A 1046 -3.86 -7.72 -34.36
CA THR A 1046 -3.30 -7.51 -35.71
C THR A 1046 -2.58 -6.15 -35.78
N MET A 1047 -3.20 -5.10 -35.25
CA MET A 1047 -2.64 -3.75 -35.26
C MET A 1047 -1.44 -3.61 -34.31
N GLU A 1048 -1.40 -4.32 -33.18
CA GLU A 1048 -0.26 -4.35 -32.27
C GLU A 1048 0.98 -4.97 -32.92
N ILE A 1049 0.81 -6.11 -33.60
CA ILE A 1049 1.94 -6.73 -34.34
C ILE A 1049 2.41 -5.81 -35.45
N ILE A 1050 1.50 -5.22 -36.24
CA ILE A 1050 1.86 -4.29 -37.31
C ILE A 1050 2.58 -3.06 -36.74
N GLY A 1051 2.06 -2.48 -35.65
CA GLY A 1051 2.65 -1.33 -34.98
C GLY A 1051 4.07 -1.60 -34.46
N ALA A 1052 4.30 -2.75 -33.85
CA ALA A 1052 5.61 -3.10 -33.31
C ALA A 1052 6.62 -3.54 -34.39
N SER A 1053 6.19 -4.37 -35.33
CA SER A 1053 7.11 -4.99 -36.31
C SER A 1053 7.39 -4.10 -37.52
N TYR A 1054 6.37 -3.41 -38.04
CA TYR A 1054 6.46 -2.57 -39.24
C TYR A 1054 6.63 -1.09 -38.94
N VAL A 1055 5.88 -0.52 -37.98
CA VAL A 1055 5.93 0.93 -37.70
C VAL A 1055 7.16 1.30 -36.85
N ARG A 1056 7.41 0.61 -35.72
CA ARG A 1056 8.65 0.80 -34.94
C ARG A 1056 9.89 0.25 -35.67
N GLY A 1057 9.68 -0.77 -36.50
CA GLY A 1057 10.70 -1.45 -37.28
C GLY A 1057 11.37 -2.61 -36.52
N MET A 1058 11.38 -3.79 -37.15
CA MET A 1058 11.91 -5.04 -36.57
C MET A 1058 13.37 -4.96 -36.14
N LYS A 1059 14.20 -4.14 -36.81
CA LYS A 1059 15.61 -3.94 -36.43
C LYS A 1059 15.72 -3.24 -35.08
N THR A 1060 15.05 -2.10 -34.93
CA THR A 1060 14.99 -1.33 -33.69
C THR A 1060 14.41 -2.17 -32.55
N PHE A 1061 13.31 -2.87 -32.82
CA PHE A 1061 12.68 -3.74 -31.83
C PHE A 1061 13.60 -4.89 -31.39
N SER A 1062 14.38 -5.48 -32.30
CA SER A 1062 15.39 -6.49 -31.96
C SER A 1062 16.53 -5.94 -31.12
N GLU A 1063 16.93 -4.69 -31.33
CA GLU A 1063 17.95 -3.99 -30.53
C GLU A 1063 17.41 -3.66 -29.14
N ASP A 1064 16.15 -3.24 -29.02
CA ASP A 1064 15.47 -3.03 -27.73
C ASP A 1064 15.41 -4.33 -26.91
N ILE A 1065 15.05 -5.46 -27.54
CA ILE A 1065 15.07 -6.76 -26.88
C ILE A 1065 16.48 -7.14 -26.45
N GLN A 1066 17.48 -6.95 -27.31
CA GLN A 1066 18.88 -7.23 -26.96
C GLN A 1066 19.36 -6.40 -25.77
N PHE A 1067 18.92 -5.14 -25.66
CA PHE A 1067 19.23 -4.28 -24.52
C PHE A 1067 18.63 -4.83 -23.21
N MET A 1068 17.40 -5.35 -23.25
CA MET A 1068 16.70 -5.87 -22.06
C MET A 1068 17.19 -7.27 -21.64
N THR A 1069 17.34 -8.21 -22.60
CA THR A 1069 17.63 -9.62 -22.32
C THR A 1069 19.10 -10.02 -22.52
N GLY A 1070 19.90 -9.13 -23.12
CA GLY A 1070 21.29 -9.39 -23.51
C GLY A 1070 21.45 -10.20 -24.80
N LYS A 1071 20.35 -10.67 -25.42
CA LYS A 1071 20.39 -11.50 -26.64
C LYS A 1071 19.39 -11.00 -27.68
N LYS A 1072 19.76 -11.05 -28.95
CA LYS A 1072 18.82 -10.78 -30.05
C LYS A 1072 17.79 -11.90 -30.15
N PRO A 1073 16.53 -11.59 -30.50
CA PRO A 1073 15.50 -12.61 -30.66
C PRO A 1073 15.89 -13.61 -31.76
N ASN A 1074 15.58 -14.89 -31.56
CA ASN A 1074 15.85 -15.96 -32.51
C ASN A 1074 15.13 -15.77 -33.86
N ILE A 1075 15.55 -16.54 -34.88
CA ILE A 1075 14.94 -16.51 -36.22
C ILE A 1075 13.45 -16.86 -36.15
N PHE A 1076 13.07 -17.79 -35.27
CA PHE A 1076 11.69 -18.16 -35.02
C PHE A 1076 10.81 -16.93 -34.67
N TRP A 1077 11.18 -16.18 -33.62
CA TRP A 1077 10.44 -15.00 -33.18
C TRP A 1077 10.32 -13.94 -34.28
N ARG A 1078 11.42 -13.71 -35.03
CA ARG A 1078 11.42 -12.76 -36.16
C ARG A 1078 10.52 -13.20 -37.31
N ALA A 1079 10.53 -14.49 -37.65
CA ALA A 1079 9.65 -15.03 -38.68
C ALA A 1079 8.17 -14.95 -38.27
N CYS A 1080 7.87 -15.22 -37.00
CA CYS A 1080 6.52 -15.09 -36.45
C CYS A 1080 6.00 -13.66 -36.56
N TRP A 1081 6.73 -12.67 -36.03
CA TRP A 1081 6.28 -11.28 -36.05
C TRP A 1081 6.22 -10.64 -37.44
N MET A 1082 7.13 -11.00 -38.35
CA MET A 1082 7.14 -10.40 -39.68
C MET A 1082 6.14 -11.04 -40.63
N VAL A 1083 5.97 -12.37 -40.61
CA VAL A 1083 5.24 -13.09 -41.67
C VAL A 1083 4.14 -13.97 -41.11
N ILE A 1084 4.45 -14.89 -40.19
CA ILE A 1084 3.54 -15.98 -39.85
C ILE A 1084 2.32 -15.46 -39.07
N SER A 1085 2.54 -14.78 -37.94
CA SER A 1085 1.44 -14.32 -37.07
C SER A 1085 0.54 -13.27 -37.76
N PRO A 1086 1.07 -12.25 -38.47
CA PRO A 1086 0.21 -11.32 -39.22
C PRO A 1086 -0.67 -12.01 -40.27
N LEU A 1087 -0.11 -12.96 -41.02
CA LEU A 1087 -0.84 -13.67 -42.07
C LEU A 1087 -1.93 -14.58 -41.48
N LEU A 1088 -1.61 -15.30 -40.41
CA LEU A 1088 -2.59 -16.15 -39.72
C LEU A 1088 -3.71 -15.32 -39.09
N LEU A 1089 -3.41 -14.21 -38.41
CA LEU A 1089 -4.42 -13.32 -37.85
C LEU A 1089 -5.38 -12.76 -38.91
N ILE A 1090 -4.85 -12.33 -40.06
CA ILE A 1090 -5.68 -11.86 -41.18
C ILE A 1090 -6.55 -12.99 -41.73
N LEU A 1091 -5.99 -14.20 -41.86
CA LEU A 1091 -6.74 -15.38 -42.30
C LEU A 1091 -7.88 -15.72 -41.33
N VAL A 1092 -7.60 -15.74 -40.03
CA VAL A 1092 -8.58 -16.01 -38.97
C VAL A 1092 -9.67 -14.93 -38.96
N MET A 1093 -9.29 -13.65 -39.12
CA MET A 1093 -10.25 -12.54 -39.21
C MET A 1093 -11.17 -12.66 -40.43
N ILE A 1094 -10.63 -12.99 -41.61
CA ILE A 1094 -11.45 -13.22 -42.81
C ILE A 1094 -12.37 -14.43 -42.62
N ALA A 1095 -11.85 -15.53 -42.07
CA ALA A 1095 -12.63 -16.72 -41.78
C ALA A 1095 -13.79 -16.43 -40.81
N TYR A 1096 -13.55 -15.63 -39.77
CA TYR A 1096 -14.58 -15.18 -38.84
C TYR A 1096 -15.72 -14.46 -39.58
N VAL A 1097 -15.38 -13.44 -40.38
CA VAL A 1097 -16.39 -12.67 -41.13
C VAL A 1097 -17.17 -13.55 -42.10
N VAL A 1098 -16.51 -14.48 -42.79
CA VAL A 1098 -17.18 -15.39 -43.73
C VAL A 1098 -18.15 -16.32 -42.99
N VAL A 1099 -17.76 -16.87 -41.85
CA VAL A 1099 -18.61 -17.78 -41.06
C VAL A 1099 -19.82 -17.04 -40.48
N GLU A 1100 -19.62 -15.84 -39.94
CA GLU A 1100 -20.70 -15.03 -39.37
C GLU A 1100 -21.71 -14.57 -40.43
N VAL A 1101 -21.26 -14.20 -41.63
CA VAL A 1101 -22.18 -13.77 -42.72
C VAL A 1101 -23.04 -14.93 -43.23
N GLN A 1102 -22.59 -16.19 -43.09
CA GLN A 1102 -23.32 -17.36 -43.58
C GLN A 1102 -24.38 -17.88 -42.60
N GLN A 1103 -24.30 -17.55 -41.32
CA GLN A 1103 -25.22 -18.05 -40.29
C GLN A 1103 -26.23 -16.97 -39.86
N HIS A 1104 -27.48 -17.37 -39.65
CA HIS A 1104 -28.47 -16.47 -39.04
C HIS A 1104 -28.20 -16.40 -37.54
N LEU A 1105 -28.09 -15.18 -37.01
CA LEU A 1105 -27.85 -14.91 -35.59
C LEU A 1105 -29.03 -15.43 -34.76
N SER A 1106 -28.80 -16.45 -33.93
CA SER A 1106 -29.82 -17.07 -33.07
C SER A 1106 -29.32 -17.31 -31.65
N TYR A 1107 -30.23 -17.36 -30.68
CA TYR A 1107 -29.95 -17.65 -29.28
C TYR A 1107 -30.88 -18.72 -28.71
N SER A 1108 -30.45 -19.34 -27.62
CA SER A 1108 -31.19 -20.37 -26.91
C SER A 1108 -32.11 -19.76 -25.85
N ALA A 1109 -33.41 -19.96 -25.95
CA ALA A 1109 -34.42 -19.39 -25.05
C ALA A 1109 -35.02 -20.45 -24.11
N TRP A 1110 -35.16 -20.10 -22.82
CA TRP A 1110 -35.83 -20.95 -21.84
C TRP A 1110 -37.32 -20.61 -21.77
N ASN A 1111 -38.14 -21.42 -22.46
CA ASN A 1111 -39.58 -21.24 -22.54
C ASN A 1111 -40.33 -22.49 -22.02
N PRO A 1112 -40.93 -22.43 -20.82
CA PRO A 1112 -41.69 -23.55 -20.25
C PRO A 1112 -42.93 -23.95 -21.07
N ALA A 1113 -43.44 -23.06 -21.93
CA ALA A 1113 -44.59 -23.31 -22.80
C ALA A 1113 -44.22 -23.93 -24.15
N TYR A 1114 -42.95 -24.24 -24.39
CA TYR A 1114 -42.48 -24.84 -25.63
C TYR A 1114 -42.89 -26.32 -25.74
N GLU A 1115 -43.34 -26.76 -26.92
CA GLU A 1115 -43.87 -28.11 -27.13
C GLU A 1115 -42.84 -29.22 -26.87
N LEU A 1116 -41.55 -28.95 -27.11
CA LEU A 1116 -40.43 -29.89 -26.90
C LEU A 1116 -39.67 -29.65 -25.58
N PHE A 1117 -40.26 -28.95 -24.61
CA PHE A 1117 -39.67 -28.77 -23.28
C PHE A 1117 -39.34 -30.14 -22.64
N PRO A 1118 -38.13 -30.35 -22.09
CA PRO A 1118 -37.13 -29.39 -21.61
C PRO A 1118 -36.05 -28.94 -22.61
N GLN A 1119 -36.17 -29.26 -23.90
CA GLN A 1119 -35.22 -28.75 -24.91
C GLN A 1119 -35.36 -27.22 -25.06
N SER A 1120 -34.25 -26.51 -25.18
CA SER A 1120 -34.27 -25.06 -25.35
C SER A 1120 -34.77 -24.65 -26.74
N GLU A 1121 -35.55 -23.57 -26.81
CA GLU A 1121 -36.13 -23.05 -28.05
C GLU A 1121 -35.12 -22.12 -28.74
N MET A 1122 -34.69 -22.44 -29.97
CA MET A 1122 -33.77 -21.58 -30.73
C MET A 1122 -34.54 -20.43 -31.38
N LYS A 1123 -34.28 -19.19 -30.95
CA LYS A 1123 -34.92 -17.98 -31.49
C LYS A 1123 -33.93 -17.10 -32.25
N PRO A 1124 -34.33 -16.48 -33.37
CA PRO A 1124 -33.51 -15.47 -34.02
C PRO A 1124 -33.40 -14.23 -33.13
N TYR A 1125 -32.26 -13.54 -33.18
CA TYR A 1125 -32.14 -12.24 -32.52
C TYR A 1125 -33.01 -11.19 -33.22
N PRO A 1126 -33.69 -10.29 -32.48
CA PRO A 1126 -34.38 -9.14 -33.05
C PRO A 1126 -33.42 -8.18 -33.77
N ASP A 1127 -33.89 -7.50 -34.82
CA ASP A 1127 -33.06 -6.60 -35.66
C ASP A 1127 -32.35 -5.50 -34.85
N TRP A 1128 -33.02 -4.94 -33.84
CA TRP A 1128 -32.45 -3.92 -32.97
C TRP A 1128 -31.33 -4.47 -32.07
N VAL A 1129 -31.39 -5.75 -31.67
CA VAL A 1129 -30.32 -6.43 -30.94
C VAL A 1129 -29.13 -6.68 -31.88
N CYS A 1130 -29.39 -7.08 -33.13
CA CYS A 1130 -28.35 -7.19 -34.15
C CYS A 1130 -27.61 -5.86 -34.35
N ALA A 1131 -28.31 -4.72 -34.35
CA ALA A 1131 -27.68 -3.40 -34.39
C ALA A 1131 -26.77 -3.13 -33.18
N ILE A 1132 -27.17 -3.56 -31.98
CA ILE A 1132 -26.34 -3.46 -30.77
C ILE A 1132 -25.11 -4.38 -30.84
N ILE A 1133 -25.24 -5.59 -31.39
CA ILE A 1133 -24.11 -6.51 -31.61
C ILE A 1133 -23.07 -5.84 -32.51
N VAL A 1134 -23.50 -5.26 -33.63
CA VAL A 1134 -22.61 -4.53 -34.55
C VAL A 1134 -21.93 -3.36 -33.83
N LEU A 1135 -22.68 -2.60 -33.02
CA LEU A 1135 -22.14 -1.50 -32.23
C LEU A 1135 -21.07 -1.98 -31.23
N LEU A 1136 -21.31 -3.08 -30.52
CA LEU A 1136 -20.38 -3.68 -29.55
C LEU A 1136 -19.08 -4.15 -30.21
N CYS A 1137 -19.12 -4.61 -31.46
CA CYS A 1137 -17.93 -4.98 -32.22
C CYS A 1137 -17.17 -3.76 -32.79
N VAL A 1138 -17.89 -2.75 -33.28
CA VAL A 1138 -17.29 -1.61 -34.01
C VAL A 1138 -16.77 -0.52 -33.08
N VAL A 1139 -17.51 -0.16 -32.03
CA VAL A 1139 -17.16 0.97 -31.14
C VAL A 1139 -15.76 0.84 -30.53
N PRO A 1140 -15.33 -0.33 -29.99
CA PRO A 1140 -14.01 -0.44 -29.40
C PRO A 1140 -12.89 -0.18 -30.42
N VAL A 1141 -13.03 -0.69 -31.64
CA VAL A 1141 -11.99 -0.59 -32.68
C VAL A 1141 -12.05 0.70 -33.49
N LEU A 1142 -13.13 1.47 -33.43
CA LEU A 1142 -13.30 2.73 -34.16
C LEU A 1142 -12.22 3.76 -33.81
N SER A 1143 -11.69 3.70 -32.59
CA SER A 1143 -10.60 4.56 -32.12
C SER A 1143 -9.30 4.37 -32.92
N ILE A 1144 -9.05 3.18 -33.48
CA ILE A 1144 -7.84 2.84 -34.25
C ILE A 1144 -7.70 3.70 -35.52
N PRO A 1145 -8.71 3.82 -36.41
CA PRO A 1145 -8.63 4.72 -37.57
C PRO A 1145 -8.91 6.19 -37.22
N MET A 1146 -9.74 6.48 -36.21
CA MET A 1146 -10.14 7.86 -35.88
C MET A 1146 -8.98 8.70 -35.32
N VAL A 1147 -8.11 8.12 -34.49
CA VAL A 1147 -6.96 8.86 -33.92
C VAL A 1147 -5.97 9.34 -34.99
N PRO A 1148 -5.53 8.50 -35.95
CA PRO A 1148 -4.76 8.95 -37.11
C PRO A 1148 -5.44 10.06 -37.91
N ILE A 1149 -6.73 9.89 -38.25
CA ILE A 1149 -7.50 10.88 -39.02
C ILE A 1149 -7.53 12.22 -38.28
N TYR A 1150 -7.87 12.21 -36.99
CA TYR A 1150 -7.89 13.40 -36.15
C TYR A 1150 -6.53 14.11 -36.12
N LYS A 1151 -5.44 13.37 -35.88
CA LYS A 1151 -4.09 13.93 -35.84
C LYS A 1151 -3.65 14.48 -37.20
N LEU A 1152 -3.98 13.81 -38.31
CA LEU A 1152 -3.68 14.27 -39.67
C LEU A 1152 -4.47 15.54 -40.03
N ILE A 1153 -5.74 15.65 -39.64
CA ILE A 1153 -6.56 16.86 -39.81
C ILE A 1153 -5.98 18.02 -38.99
N CYS A 1154 -5.64 17.79 -37.71
CA CYS A 1154 -5.01 18.82 -36.87
C CYS A 1154 -3.66 19.29 -37.44
N HIS A 1155 -2.87 18.38 -38.03
CA HIS A 1155 -1.59 18.71 -38.65
C HIS A 1155 -1.79 19.45 -40.00
N GLY A 1156 -2.83 19.09 -40.76
CA GLY A 1156 -3.24 19.80 -41.98
C GLY A 1156 -3.73 21.22 -41.71
N LEU A 1157 -4.52 21.43 -40.65
CA LEU A 1157 -5.02 22.75 -40.22
C LEU A 1157 -3.89 23.67 -39.71
N LYS A 1158 -2.89 23.11 -39.01
CA LYS A 1158 -1.69 23.86 -38.58
C LYS A 1158 -0.80 24.34 -39.74
N ARG A 1159 -0.86 23.68 -40.91
CA ARG A 1159 -0.13 24.10 -42.12
C ARG A 1159 -0.81 25.24 -42.89
N SER A 1160 -2.12 25.46 -42.68
CA SER A 1160 -2.89 26.55 -43.32
C SER A 1160 -2.90 27.87 -42.54
N SER A 1161 -2.38 27.91 -41.30
CA SER A 1161 -2.18 29.14 -40.54
C SER A 1161 -0.74 29.65 -40.70
N VAL A 1162 -0.59 30.88 -41.23
CA VAL A 1162 0.63 31.71 -41.27
C VAL A 1162 1.40 31.63 -39.93
N PRO A 1163 2.75 31.62 -39.90
CA PRO A 1163 3.50 31.28 -38.70
C PRO A 1163 3.54 32.44 -37.71
N PRO A 1164 3.39 32.19 -36.39
CA PRO A 1164 3.95 33.07 -35.38
C PRO A 1164 5.29 32.54 -34.87
N GLU A 1165 6.10 33.48 -34.41
CA GLU A 1165 7.52 33.39 -34.06
C GLU A 1165 7.87 32.33 -33.01
N HIS A 1166 9.14 31.94 -33.03
CA HIS A 1166 9.81 31.11 -32.03
C HIS A 1166 9.45 31.49 -30.59
N ASN A 1167 8.82 30.55 -29.87
CA ASN A 1167 8.82 30.53 -28.41
C ASN A 1167 9.70 29.35 -27.94
N PRO A 1168 10.84 29.56 -27.25
CA PRO A 1168 11.76 28.49 -26.88
C PRO A 1168 11.32 27.62 -25.69
N TYR A 1169 10.09 27.77 -25.18
CA TYR A 1169 9.67 27.17 -23.91
C TYR A 1169 8.64 26.02 -24.00
N CYS A 1170 8.40 25.44 -25.18
CA CYS A 1170 7.63 24.20 -25.28
C CYS A 1170 8.55 23.02 -25.55
N ILE A 1171 9.12 22.46 -24.48
CA ILE A 1171 9.54 21.05 -24.47
C ILE A 1171 8.33 20.26 -23.98
N ASP A 1172 7.56 19.74 -24.92
CA ASP A 1172 6.48 18.79 -24.66
C ASP A 1172 7.07 17.53 -23.99
N THR A 1173 6.57 17.21 -22.80
CA THR A 1173 6.76 15.93 -22.09
C THR A 1173 5.41 15.30 -21.73
#